data_AF-A0A5R8YW06-F1
#
_entry.id   AF-A0A5R8YW06-F1
#
_cell.length_a   1.000
_cell.length_b   1.000
_cell.length_c   1.000
_cell.angle_alpha   90.00
_cell.angle_beta   90.00
_cell.angle_gamma   90.00
#
_symmetry.space_group_name_H-M   'P 1'
#
loop_
_entity.id
_entity.type
_entity.pdbx_description
1 polymer ?
#
loop_
_entity_poly.entity_id
_entity_poly.type
_entity_poly.pdbx_seq_one_letter_code
_entity_poly.pdbx_strand_id
1 'polypeptide(L)'
;MSLALVHSRAQVGVLAPAVSVETHLANGLPSLTLVGLPEATVKESKDRVRSAIVNAGLDYPARRITQNLAPADLPKDGGRYDLAIALGILAANGQVPVATLDDIECLGELALSGALRPVQGVLPAALAARDAGRALVVPRENAEEASLASGLVVYAVGHLQELVAHLSGQLPLAPYAANGLLLEQRPYPDLSEVQGQVAAKRALLVAAAGAHNLLRLCNNAPKPQRASPMKPKAYSYIRFSSPEQAKGDSYRRQRAAALKYCAENGLELADTKEYRFFDSGRSAYTGKHISDEGEFGRFLSLVKEDRIKPGSFLLVESLDRLSRDKVNIALGQLLNLLGTGIKVVTLSDKRTYSNDSPDLATELIVSIAVMMRAHNESSEKGNRVAEAWRKKRELARSDKTPNGAACPYWLKLVDGAHQPVQERVDVIRRIFDMTIAGYGQTAISRKLNEDGIPVFGSTRSTREKPRNKSGLWGTSSVQKILQNRALLGEYQPTHLIGRVRQNDGDPIQGYYPEVITQDVFLQAKAARAQRQTSGSTKQSRNFNIWQGIAKCQLCGDAMHLINKGRPPKGYTYLQCYSTKKGKCGNGSIRIEQTEAVFKEILTNVDSMSLIHGRSAEVRKNLEVEEGKLALIANKLEQAIEAHTAYPSLSGAKLLHDLEEEHTKILAARDDLRGQLASHRVINKDDYFEQLDLVTYERRAAANGLLKRLGIQVQLKRDNPSRFQCRVLDKSDEATTDEIQQILFGVLYEDGKVTTQALDPDIFNRQVEQGVISSIAAIREQEEDGVGWQWFSGKLTR
;
A
#
# COMPACT_ATOMS: atom_id res chain seq x y z
N MET A 1 -19.90 -5.43 27.36
CA MET A 1 -20.24 -4.39 26.36
C MET A 1 -19.21 -4.44 25.26
N SER A 2 -19.58 -4.24 24.00
CA SER A 2 -18.63 -4.34 22.86
C SER A 2 -18.03 -3.00 22.43
N LEU A 3 -18.19 -1.95 23.23
CA LEU A 3 -17.66 -0.61 22.99
C LEU A 3 -16.72 -0.22 24.14
N ALA A 4 -15.55 0.31 23.81
CA ALA A 4 -14.61 0.89 24.76
C ALA A 4 -14.10 2.24 24.26
N LEU A 5 -13.87 3.18 25.18
CA LEU A 5 -13.32 4.50 24.92
C LEU A 5 -11.98 4.62 25.66
N VAL A 6 -10.94 5.07 24.96
CA VAL A 6 -9.63 5.35 25.56
C VAL A 6 -9.18 6.75 25.17
N HIS A 7 -8.70 7.51 26.15
CA HIS A 7 -8.21 8.86 25.92
C HIS A 7 -6.72 8.87 25.58
N SER A 8 -6.35 9.70 24.61
CA SER A 8 -4.99 9.97 24.18
C SER A 8 -4.86 11.44 23.75
N ARG A 9 -3.68 11.85 23.29
CA ARG A 9 -3.38 13.23 22.91
C ARG A 9 -2.59 13.29 21.62
N ALA A 10 -2.97 14.20 20.73
CA ALA A 10 -2.17 14.52 19.55
C ALA A 10 -1.04 15.50 19.88
N GLN A 11 -0.04 15.61 19.01
CA GLN A 11 1.03 16.61 19.14
C GLN A 11 0.88 17.66 18.04
N VAL A 12 0.58 18.89 18.45
CA VAL A 12 0.48 20.05 17.57
C VAL A 12 1.39 21.16 18.11
N GLY A 13 2.68 21.09 17.76
CA GLY A 13 3.69 22.00 18.30
C GLY A 13 3.85 21.86 19.81
N VAL A 14 3.52 22.91 20.55
CA VAL A 14 3.51 22.94 22.03
C VAL A 14 2.15 22.62 22.64
N LEU A 15 1.13 22.36 21.81
CA LEU A 15 -0.21 21.99 22.25
C LEU A 15 -0.41 20.47 22.14
N ALA A 16 -1.21 19.93 23.07
CA ALA A 16 -1.61 18.53 23.09
C ALA A 16 -3.14 18.40 23.11
N PRO A 17 -3.82 18.57 21.96
CA PRO A 17 -5.28 18.45 21.90
C PRO A 17 -5.74 17.01 22.17
N ALA A 18 -6.92 16.87 22.76
CA ALA A 18 -7.52 15.58 23.14
C ALA A 18 -7.87 14.74 21.91
N VAL A 19 -7.55 13.44 21.98
CA VAL A 19 -7.93 12.42 21.00
C VAL A 19 -8.62 11.28 21.72
N SER A 20 -9.81 10.90 21.28
CA SER A 20 -10.50 9.71 21.75
C SER A 20 -10.31 8.55 20.77
N VAL A 21 -9.98 7.38 21.30
CA VAL A 21 -9.93 6.11 20.57
C VAL A 21 -11.14 5.28 20.97
N GLU A 22 -12.15 5.26 20.11
CA GLU A 22 -13.36 4.46 20.29
C GLU A 22 -13.16 3.11 19.61
N THR A 23 -13.32 2.02 20.33
CA THR A 23 -13.20 0.66 19.79
C THR A 23 -14.51 -0.09 19.91
N HIS A 24 -15.02 -0.58 18.78
CA HIS A 24 -16.23 -1.39 18.71
C HIS A 24 -15.94 -2.79 18.17
N LEU A 25 -16.40 -3.82 18.87
CA LEU A 25 -16.37 -5.22 18.41
C LEU A 25 -17.74 -5.64 17.87
N ALA A 26 -17.77 -6.06 16.61
CA ALA A 26 -18.94 -6.60 15.93
C ALA A 26 -18.72 -8.07 15.54
N ASN A 27 -19.81 -8.84 15.45
CA ASN A 27 -19.76 -10.21 14.94
C ASN A 27 -19.46 -10.21 13.43
N GLY A 28 -18.63 -11.14 12.97
CA GLY A 28 -18.22 -11.25 11.56
C GLY A 28 -16.78 -11.72 11.42
N LEU A 29 -16.30 -11.81 10.16
CA LEU A 29 -14.94 -12.25 9.87
C LEU A 29 -13.89 -11.33 10.52
N PRO A 30 -12.77 -11.89 11.05
CA PRO A 30 -11.74 -11.11 11.72
C PRO A 30 -11.15 -10.01 10.82
N SER A 31 -11.41 -8.76 11.17
CA SER A 31 -10.90 -7.59 10.42
C SER A 31 -10.78 -6.39 11.36
N LEU A 32 -9.72 -5.59 11.22
CA LEU A 32 -9.58 -4.30 11.89
C LEU A 32 -9.70 -3.18 10.87
N THR A 33 -10.62 -2.24 11.11
CA THR A 33 -10.86 -1.02 10.33
C THR A 33 -10.59 0.20 11.20
N LEU A 34 -9.65 1.06 10.78
CA LEU A 34 -9.36 2.36 11.40
C LEU A 34 -10.08 3.49 10.65
N VAL A 35 -10.87 4.28 11.37
CA VAL A 35 -11.69 5.41 10.90
C VAL A 35 -11.13 6.71 11.49
N GLY A 36 -11.18 7.82 10.74
CA GLY A 36 -10.69 9.13 11.19
C GLY A 36 -9.44 9.67 10.45
N LEU A 37 -9.25 9.27 9.18
CA LEU A 37 -8.16 9.68 8.28
C LEU A 37 -6.73 9.56 8.86
N PRO A 38 -6.34 8.42 9.46
CA PRO A 38 -4.98 8.22 9.94
C PRO A 38 -3.97 8.22 8.78
N GLU A 39 -2.78 8.80 9.03
CA GLU A 39 -1.64 8.69 8.12
C GLU A 39 -1.15 7.23 7.99
N ALA A 40 -0.25 6.98 7.02
CA ALA A 40 0.21 5.64 6.68
C ALA A 40 0.82 4.89 7.89
N THR A 41 1.58 5.57 8.73
CA THR A 41 2.21 5.02 9.95
C THR A 41 1.18 4.55 10.99
N VAL A 42 0.05 5.25 11.11
CA VAL A 42 -1.05 4.82 12.00
C VAL A 42 -1.83 3.66 11.38
N LYS A 43 -1.98 3.60 10.04
CA LYS A 43 -2.55 2.42 9.36
C LYS A 43 -1.68 1.16 9.52
N GLU A 44 -0.36 1.31 9.52
CA GLU A 44 0.60 0.23 9.77
C GLU A 44 0.58 -0.26 11.24
N SER A 45 -0.03 0.51 12.14
CA SER A 45 -0.13 0.14 13.57
C SER A 45 -1.04 -1.07 13.80
N LYS A 46 -1.91 -1.41 12.84
CA LYS A 46 -2.78 -2.61 12.87
C LYS A 46 -1.99 -3.90 13.10
N ASP A 47 -0.96 -4.14 12.29
CA ASP A 47 -0.18 -5.37 12.39
C ASP A 47 0.70 -5.35 13.63
N ARG A 48 1.23 -4.17 13.99
CA ARG A 48 2.09 -3.98 15.16
C ARG A 48 1.36 -4.22 16.48
N VAL A 49 0.17 -3.65 16.64
CA VAL A 49 -0.69 -3.84 17.82
C VAL A 49 -1.14 -5.29 17.93
N ARG A 50 -1.55 -5.91 16.81
CA ARG A 50 -1.94 -7.32 16.81
C ARG A 50 -0.81 -8.22 17.29
N SER A 51 0.40 -8.05 16.74
CA SER A 51 1.57 -8.82 17.18
C SER A 51 1.93 -8.54 18.65
N ALA A 52 1.83 -7.28 19.09
CA ALA A 52 2.13 -6.89 20.48
C ALA A 52 1.18 -7.57 21.48
N ILE A 53 -0.13 -7.60 21.20
CA ILE A 53 -1.13 -8.26 22.05
C ILE A 53 -0.86 -9.76 22.15
N VAL A 54 -0.67 -10.43 21.00
CA VAL A 54 -0.43 -11.87 20.95
C VAL A 54 0.88 -12.25 21.65
N ASN A 55 1.95 -11.50 21.42
CA ASN A 55 3.25 -11.78 22.05
C ASN A 55 3.28 -11.43 23.54
N ALA A 56 2.40 -10.53 24.00
CA ALA A 56 2.20 -10.25 25.42
C ALA A 56 1.36 -11.33 26.14
N GLY A 57 0.92 -12.39 25.45
CA GLY A 57 0.11 -13.47 26.00
C GLY A 57 -1.34 -13.08 26.27
N LEU A 58 -1.83 -12.01 25.63
CA LEU A 58 -3.19 -11.51 25.75
C LEU A 58 -4.05 -11.99 24.58
N ASP A 59 -5.36 -12.13 24.80
CA ASP A 59 -6.26 -12.64 23.76
C ASP A 59 -6.61 -11.53 22.74
N TYR A 60 -6.38 -11.82 21.45
CA TYR A 60 -6.76 -10.92 20.37
C TYR A 60 -8.06 -11.43 19.74
N PRO A 61 -9.17 -10.67 19.79
CA PRO A 61 -10.48 -11.18 19.40
C PRO A 61 -10.55 -11.52 17.90
N ALA A 62 -11.03 -12.72 17.58
CA ALA A 62 -11.34 -13.16 16.22
C ALA A 62 -12.69 -12.60 15.73
N ARG A 63 -12.89 -11.28 15.85
CA ARG A 63 -14.12 -10.55 15.48
C ARG A 63 -13.80 -9.34 14.60
N ARG A 64 -14.84 -8.70 14.07
CA ARG A 64 -14.69 -7.43 13.34
C ARG A 64 -14.50 -6.30 14.34
N ILE A 65 -13.37 -5.61 14.24
CA ILE A 65 -12.96 -4.51 15.11
C ILE A 65 -13.03 -3.21 14.29
N THR A 66 -13.80 -2.24 14.77
CA THR A 66 -13.84 -0.89 14.21
C THR A 66 -13.28 0.07 15.23
N GLN A 67 -12.27 0.84 14.84
CA GLN A 67 -11.65 1.85 15.69
C GLN A 67 -11.77 3.23 15.08
N ASN A 68 -12.29 4.19 15.83
CA ASN A 68 -12.43 5.57 15.42
C ASN A 68 -11.50 6.45 16.27
N LEU A 69 -10.62 7.20 15.61
CA LEU A 69 -9.76 8.19 16.25
C LEU A 69 -10.38 9.59 16.02
N ALA A 70 -11.06 10.13 17.03
CA ALA A 70 -11.70 11.44 16.97
C ALA A 70 -10.91 12.50 17.76
N PRO A 71 -10.91 13.78 17.35
CA PRO A 71 -11.57 14.36 16.17
C PRO A 71 -10.78 14.13 14.87
N ALA A 72 -11.48 14.02 13.73
CA ALA A 72 -10.88 13.73 12.41
C ALA A 72 -9.91 14.80 11.90
N ASP A 73 -10.01 16.02 12.44
CA ASP A 73 -9.37 17.22 11.91
C ASP A 73 -7.93 17.44 12.42
N LEU A 74 -7.51 16.66 13.41
CA LEU A 74 -6.16 16.73 13.98
C LEU A 74 -5.17 15.83 13.21
N PRO A 75 -3.94 16.30 12.95
CA PRO A 75 -2.88 15.46 12.39
C PRO A 75 -2.52 14.36 13.41
N LYS A 76 -2.71 13.11 13.01
CA LYS A 76 -2.47 11.92 13.84
C LYS A 76 -1.30 11.15 13.25
N ASP A 77 -0.11 11.61 13.62
CA ASP A 77 1.13 11.11 13.05
C ASP A 77 1.94 10.35 14.13
N GLY A 78 2.57 9.25 13.70
CA GLY A 78 3.46 8.43 14.51
C GLY A 78 2.77 7.34 15.34
N GLY A 79 3.57 6.53 16.05
CA GLY A 79 3.12 5.35 16.80
C GLY A 79 2.53 5.64 18.19
N ARG A 80 2.36 6.91 18.59
CA ARG A 80 1.94 7.26 19.98
C ARG A 80 0.58 6.72 20.41
N TYR A 81 -0.27 6.39 19.44
CA TYR A 81 -1.63 5.91 19.65
C TYR A 81 -1.71 4.39 19.82
N ASP A 82 -0.61 3.66 19.59
CA ASP A 82 -0.60 2.19 19.64
C ASP A 82 -1.10 1.66 20.98
N LEU A 83 -0.66 2.27 22.08
CA LEU A 83 -1.10 1.89 23.42
C LEU A 83 -2.60 2.07 23.61
N ALA A 84 -3.14 3.23 23.23
CA ALA A 84 -4.58 3.52 23.34
C ALA A 84 -5.42 2.60 22.44
N ILE A 85 -4.92 2.30 21.23
CA ILE A 85 -5.52 1.36 20.29
C ILE A 85 -5.53 -0.06 20.87
N ALA A 86 -4.43 -0.52 21.47
CA ALA A 86 -4.36 -1.86 22.08
C ALA A 86 -5.30 -1.99 23.27
N LEU A 87 -5.33 -1.00 24.17
CA LEU A 87 -6.21 -0.98 25.33
C LEU A 87 -7.69 -0.95 24.91
N GLY A 88 -8.05 -0.19 23.88
CA GLY A 88 -9.40 -0.17 23.34
C GLY A 88 -9.87 -1.56 22.88
N ILE A 89 -9.00 -2.35 22.23
CA ILE A 89 -9.29 -3.73 21.82
C ILE A 89 -9.47 -4.63 23.04
N LEU A 90 -8.54 -4.57 23.99
CA LEU A 90 -8.55 -5.42 25.19
C LEU A 90 -9.77 -5.14 26.07
N ALA A 91 -10.14 -3.87 26.22
CA ALA A 91 -11.30 -3.44 26.98
C ALA A 91 -12.63 -3.83 26.31
N ALA A 92 -12.72 -3.65 24.99
CA ALA A 92 -13.89 -4.10 24.25
C ALA A 92 -14.04 -5.64 24.25
N ASN A 93 -12.92 -6.38 24.36
CA ASN A 93 -12.90 -7.84 24.55
C ASN A 93 -13.14 -8.28 26.01
N GLY A 94 -13.28 -7.34 26.95
CA GLY A 94 -13.56 -7.63 28.37
C GLY A 94 -12.35 -8.06 29.20
N GLN A 95 -11.12 -7.96 28.67
CA GLN A 95 -9.88 -8.24 29.42
C GLN A 95 -9.46 -7.08 30.34
N VAL A 96 -9.94 -5.87 30.05
CA VAL A 96 -9.70 -4.67 30.85
C VAL A 96 -11.04 -4.05 31.24
N PRO A 97 -11.28 -3.70 32.52
CA PRO A 97 -12.49 -3.01 32.93
C PRO A 97 -12.61 -1.62 32.29
N VAL A 98 -13.70 -1.38 31.55
CA VAL A 98 -13.90 -0.10 30.84
C VAL A 98 -13.91 1.10 31.78
N ALA A 99 -14.45 0.95 33.00
CA ALA A 99 -14.51 2.02 34.00
C ALA A 99 -13.13 2.56 34.42
N THR A 100 -12.07 1.74 34.36
CA THR A 100 -10.72 2.20 34.70
C THR A 100 -10.06 3.07 33.62
N LEU A 101 -10.68 3.16 32.43
CA LEU A 101 -10.13 3.89 31.29
C LEU A 101 -10.61 5.35 31.22
N ASP A 102 -11.67 5.70 31.95
CA ASP A 102 -12.25 7.05 31.93
C ASP A 102 -11.33 8.08 32.60
N ASP A 103 -10.62 7.66 33.64
CA ASP A 103 -9.75 8.52 34.46
C ASP A 103 -8.29 8.57 33.98
N ILE A 104 -7.95 7.91 32.86
CA ILE A 104 -6.58 7.81 32.36
C ILE A 104 -6.44 8.29 30.91
N GLU A 105 -5.26 8.83 30.60
CA GLU A 105 -4.82 9.13 29.24
C GLU A 105 -3.59 8.29 28.91
N CYS A 106 -3.51 7.77 27.69
CA CYS A 106 -2.46 6.84 27.28
C CYS A 106 -1.65 7.37 26.11
N LEU A 107 -0.32 7.31 26.26
CA LEU A 107 0.66 7.65 25.24
C LEU A 107 1.74 6.57 25.18
N GLY A 108 2.05 6.08 23.98
CA GLY A 108 3.15 5.14 23.79
C GLY A 108 3.08 4.40 22.47
N GLU A 109 4.25 4.13 21.88
CA GLU A 109 4.38 3.22 20.75
C GLU A 109 4.58 1.79 21.26
N LEU A 110 3.97 0.81 20.60
CA LEU A 110 4.13 -0.60 20.96
C LEU A 110 5.12 -1.27 20.01
N ALA A 111 6.13 -1.93 20.57
CA ALA A 111 6.95 -2.87 19.81
C ALA A 111 6.16 -4.17 19.54
N LEU A 112 6.59 -4.93 18.52
CA LEU A 112 5.99 -6.24 18.21
C LEU A 112 6.04 -7.22 19.40
N SER A 113 6.97 -7.04 20.34
CA SER A 113 7.10 -7.86 21.54
C SER A 113 6.10 -7.51 22.65
N GLY A 114 5.39 -6.38 22.56
CA GLY A 114 4.56 -5.84 23.65
C GLY A 114 5.27 -4.81 24.54
N ALA A 115 6.56 -4.54 24.30
CA ALA A 115 7.29 -3.48 25.01
C ALA A 115 6.84 -2.08 24.56
N LEU A 116 6.73 -1.14 25.50
CA LEU A 116 6.42 0.26 25.21
C LEU A 116 7.70 1.01 24.82
N ARG A 117 7.61 1.81 23.76
CA ARG A 117 8.69 2.66 23.25
C ARG A 117 8.42 4.13 23.52
N PRO A 118 9.49 4.93 23.74
CA PRO A 118 9.34 6.34 24.04
C PRO A 118 8.74 7.11 22.87
N VAL A 119 7.96 8.14 23.19
CA VAL A 119 7.30 9.04 22.25
C VAL A 119 7.74 10.48 22.48
N GLN A 120 7.60 11.32 21.46
CA GLN A 120 7.95 12.75 21.55
C GLN A 120 6.75 13.60 22.00
N GLY A 121 7.06 14.71 22.69
CA GLY A 121 6.07 15.68 23.12
C GLY A 121 5.23 15.22 24.31
N VAL A 122 5.85 14.53 25.28
CA VAL A 122 5.15 14.02 26.46
C VAL A 122 4.85 15.13 27.46
N LEU A 123 5.75 16.10 27.65
CA LEU A 123 5.51 17.20 28.59
C LEU A 123 4.25 18.04 28.26
N PRO A 124 4.02 18.51 27.01
CA PRO A 124 2.77 19.19 26.67
C PRO A 124 1.52 18.33 26.93
N ALA A 125 1.61 17.03 26.69
CA ALA A 125 0.51 16.11 26.93
C ALA A 125 0.26 15.88 28.42
N ALA A 126 1.32 15.83 29.24
CA ALA A 126 1.23 15.78 30.70
C ALA A 126 0.55 17.01 31.28
N LEU A 127 0.92 18.21 30.83
CA LEU A 127 0.23 19.44 31.24
C LEU A 127 -1.25 19.42 30.87
N ALA A 128 -1.57 19.00 29.64
CA ALA A 128 -2.96 18.93 29.18
C ALA A 128 -3.80 17.83 29.85
N ALA A 129 -3.17 16.70 30.25
CA ALA A 129 -3.81 15.64 31.01
C ALA A 129 -4.12 16.08 32.44
N ARG A 130 -3.18 16.81 33.06
CA ARG A 130 -3.35 17.43 34.39
C ARG A 130 -4.51 18.41 34.38
N ASP A 131 -4.55 19.30 33.38
CA ASP A 131 -5.62 20.29 33.25
C ASP A 131 -6.99 19.64 33.00
N ALA A 132 -7.01 18.42 32.45
CA ALA A 132 -8.22 17.59 32.31
C ALA A 132 -8.54 16.71 33.52
N GLY A 133 -7.70 16.72 34.57
CA GLY A 133 -7.90 15.94 35.79
C GLY A 133 -7.70 14.43 35.66
N ARG A 134 -6.99 13.96 34.62
CA ARG A 134 -6.76 12.53 34.35
C ARG A 134 -5.32 12.12 34.63
N ALA A 135 -5.11 10.87 35.05
CA ALA A 135 -3.78 10.30 35.19
C ALA A 135 -3.16 10.00 33.81
N LEU A 136 -1.84 10.06 33.70
CA LEU A 136 -1.14 9.84 32.44
C LEU A 136 -0.31 8.56 32.46
N VAL A 137 -0.56 7.66 31.50
CA VAL A 137 0.23 6.45 31.28
C VAL A 137 1.22 6.69 30.14
N VAL A 138 2.51 6.50 30.44
CA VAL A 138 3.63 6.72 29.50
C VAL A 138 4.65 5.58 29.55
N PRO A 139 5.49 5.43 28.50
CA PRO A 139 6.64 4.54 28.54
C PRO A 139 7.57 4.94 29.67
N ARG A 140 8.24 3.96 30.30
CA ARG A 140 9.15 4.19 31.44
C ARG A 140 10.23 5.24 31.15
N GLU A 141 10.73 5.29 29.92
CA GLU A 141 11.73 6.26 29.47
C GLU A 141 11.20 7.71 29.41
N ASN A 142 9.89 7.91 29.27
CA ASN A 142 9.28 9.25 29.25
C ASN A 142 8.75 9.69 30.63
N ALA A 143 8.81 8.83 31.64
CA ALA A 143 8.18 9.09 32.94
C ALA A 143 8.76 10.30 33.67
N GLU A 144 10.09 10.49 33.63
CA GLU A 144 10.75 11.68 34.19
C GLU A 144 10.27 12.97 33.54
N GLU A 145 10.18 13.01 32.19
CA GLU A 145 9.70 14.18 31.46
C GLU A 145 8.22 14.48 31.77
N ALA A 146 7.38 13.44 31.82
CA ALA A 146 5.96 13.59 32.17
C ALA A 146 5.76 14.14 33.58
N SER A 147 6.61 13.73 34.52
CA SER A 147 6.53 14.11 35.94
C SER A 147 6.95 15.55 36.22
N LEU A 148 7.53 16.25 35.24
CA LEU A 148 7.75 17.70 35.31
C LEU A 148 6.42 18.48 35.41
N ALA A 149 5.31 17.91 34.95
CA ALA A 149 3.97 18.46 35.16
C ALA A 149 3.54 18.26 36.62
N SER A 150 3.93 19.19 37.50
CA SER A 150 3.61 19.14 38.93
C SER A 150 2.10 18.96 39.17
N GLY A 151 1.74 18.03 40.05
CA GLY A 151 0.35 17.71 40.40
C GLY A 151 -0.32 16.65 39.51
N LEU A 152 0.37 16.10 38.51
CA LEU A 152 -0.12 14.99 37.68
C LEU A 152 0.27 13.63 38.28
N VAL A 153 -0.66 12.68 38.28
CA VAL A 153 -0.34 11.27 38.54
C VAL A 153 0.18 10.63 37.25
N VAL A 154 1.42 10.16 37.26
CA VAL A 154 2.08 9.52 36.12
C VAL A 154 2.32 8.04 36.40
N TYR A 155 1.91 7.18 35.48
CA TYR A 155 2.20 5.73 35.53
C TYR A 155 3.24 5.36 34.46
N ALA A 156 4.36 4.82 34.92
CA ALA A 156 5.49 4.43 34.08
C ALA A 156 5.43 2.93 33.73
N VAL A 157 5.21 2.63 32.45
CA VAL A 157 5.01 1.24 32.00
C VAL A 157 6.13 0.82 31.04
N GLY A 158 6.70 -0.36 31.26
CA GLY A 158 7.69 -0.94 30.34
C GLY A 158 7.07 -1.91 29.32
N HIS A 159 5.98 -2.57 29.70
CA HIS A 159 5.35 -3.62 28.89
C HIS A 159 3.82 -3.58 28.98
N LEU A 160 3.13 -3.90 27.88
CA LEU A 160 1.66 -3.88 27.81
C LEU A 160 0.99 -4.73 28.89
N GLN A 161 1.59 -5.89 29.19
CA GLN A 161 1.09 -6.80 30.23
C GLN A 161 1.09 -6.18 31.64
N GLU A 162 2.10 -5.37 31.98
CA GLU A 162 2.17 -4.67 33.28
C GLU A 162 0.98 -3.72 33.45
N LEU A 163 0.62 -3.00 32.37
CA LEU A 163 -0.51 -2.07 32.38
C LEU A 163 -1.85 -2.80 32.48
N VAL A 164 -2.03 -3.91 31.76
CA VAL A 164 -3.26 -4.71 31.86
C VAL A 164 -3.43 -5.29 33.27
N ALA A 165 -2.36 -5.74 33.90
CA ALA A 165 -2.37 -6.23 35.28
C ALA A 165 -2.73 -5.11 36.28
N HIS A 166 -2.27 -3.88 36.04
CA HIS A 166 -2.65 -2.71 36.83
C HIS A 166 -4.14 -2.37 36.69
N LEU A 167 -4.64 -2.25 35.47
CA LEU A 167 -6.03 -1.88 35.20
C LEU A 167 -7.03 -2.97 35.63
N SER A 168 -6.60 -4.23 35.65
CA SER A 168 -7.41 -5.36 36.14
C SER A 168 -7.34 -5.52 37.67
N GLY A 169 -6.56 -4.69 38.37
CA GLY A 169 -6.40 -4.75 39.83
C GLY A 169 -5.53 -5.91 40.34
N GLN A 170 -4.84 -6.64 39.47
CA GLN A 170 -4.00 -7.79 39.84
C GLN A 170 -2.64 -7.36 40.40
N LEU A 171 -2.01 -6.38 39.75
CA LEU A 171 -0.71 -5.84 40.16
C LEU A 171 -0.73 -4.31 40.06
N PRO A 172 -1.18 -3.60 41.11
CA PRO A 172 -1.29 -2.16 41.06
C PRO A 172 0.09 -1.50 40.94
N LEU A 173 0.26 -0.64 39.93
CA LEU A 173 1.45 0.18 39.76
C LEU A 173 1.38 1.40 40.68
N ALA A 174 2.47 1.69 41.38
CA ALA A 174 2.61 2.95 42.11
C ALA A 174 2.82 4.11 41.14
N PRO A 175 2.31 5.33 41.44
CA PRO A 175 2.67 6.53 40.71
C PRO A 175 4.19 6.70 40.65
N TYR A 176 4.70 7.13 39.50
CA TYR A 176 6.12 7.32 39.29
C TYR A 176 6.62 8.49 40.15
N ALA A 177 7.60 8.23 41.01
CA ALA A 177 8.31 9.26 41.75
C ALA A 177 9.49 9.74 40.91
N ALA A 178 9.45 11.01 40.47
CA ALA A 178 10.55 11.62 39.74
C ALA A 178 11.79 11.72 40.63
N ASN A 179 12.93 11.23 40.13
CA ASN A 179 14.22 11.38 40.78
C ASN A 179 14.94 12.66 40.31
N GLY A 180 14.28 13.45 39.46
CA GLY A 180 14.82 14.64 38.83
C GLY A 180 15.67 14.28 37.61
N LEU A 181 15.65 15.13 36.59
CA LEU A 181 16.51 14.96 35.43
C LEU A 181 17.98 15.04 35.87
N LEU A 182 18.68 13.92 35.85
CA LEU A 182 20.13 13.89 35.96
C LEU A 182 20.69 14.72 34.81
N LEU A 183 21.26 15.89 35.14
CA LEU A 183 22.09 16.66 34.22
C LEU A 183 23.33 15.83 33.88
N GLU A 184 23.26 15.00 32.84
CA GLU A 184 24.45 14.45 32.23
C GLU A 184 25.29 15.61 31.70
N GLN A 185 26.35 15.97 32.43
CA GLN A 185 27.38 16.88 31.93
C GLN A 185 28.13 16.18 30.79
N ARG A 186 27.61 16.31 29.58
CA ARG A 186 28.37 15.93 28.39
C ARG A 186 29.55 16.89 28.24
N PRO A 187 30.77 16.41 27.95
CA PRO A 187 31.92 17.27 27.74
C PRO A 187 31.70 18.07 26.44
N TYR A 188 31.26 19.31 26.59
CA TYR A 188 31.16 20.28 25.51
C TYR A 188 32.38 21.21 25.54
N PRO A 189 32.84 21.72 24.38
CA PRO A 189 33.81 22.79 24.32
C PRO A 189 33.34 23.99 25.16
N ASP A 190 34.22 24.57 25.95
CA ASP A 190 33.87 25.68 26.83
C ASP A 190 33.74 26.99 26.02
N LEU A 191 32.75 27.83 26.37
CA LEU A 191 32.66 29.19 25.84
C LEU A 191 33.93 30.01 26.14
N SER A 192 34.72 29.64 27.16
CA SER A 192 36.04 30.23 27.41
C SER A 192 37.00 30.05 26.22
N GLU A 193 36.90 28.96 25.46
CA GLU A 193 37.75 28.63 24.30
C GLU A 193 37.46 29.50 23.06
N VAL A 194 36.28 30.11 22.96
CA VAL A 194 35.90 30.95 21.82
C VAL A 194 36.66 32.28 21.87
N GLN A 195 37.60 32.55 20.98
CA GLN A 195 38.28 33.85 20.95
C GLN A 195 37.37 34.94 20.35
N GLY A 196 37.18 36.05 21.08
CA GLY A 196 36.32 37.18 20.67
C GLY A 196 34.82 37.02 20.98
N GLN A 197 33.97 37.82 20.33
CA GLN A 197 32.48 37.76 20.43
C GLN A 197 31.90 37.90 21.85
N VAL A 198 32.44 38.80 22.67
CA VAL A 198 32.05 39.00 24.08
C VAL A 198 30.54 39.21 24.26
N ALA A 199 29.89 39.95 23.36
CA ALA A 199 28.45 40.19 23.42
C ALA A 199 27.62 38.91 23.21
N ALA A 200 28.03 38.04 22.28
CA ALA A 200 27.36 36.77 22.04
C ALA A 200 27.58 35.80 23.21
N LYS A 201 28.80 35.72 23.74
CA LYS A 201 29.09 34.94 24.96
C LYS A 201 28.23 35.39 26.13
N ARG A 202 28.15 36.70 26.37
CA ARG A 202 27.33 37.26 27.45
C ARG A 202 25.84 36.97 27.23
N ALA A 203 25.33 37.06 26.00
CA ALA A 203 23.95 36.73 25.70
C ALA A 203 23.64 35.25 25.96
N LEU A 204 24.55 34.34 25.57
CA LEU A 204 24.43 32.90 25.87
C LEU A 204 24.47 32.64 27.38
N LEU A 205 25.37 33.29 28.11
CA LEU A 205 25.49 33.16 29.57
C LEU A 205 24.26 33.71 30.30
N VAL A 206 23.73 34.87 29.90
CA VAL A 206 22.51 35.45 30.48
C VAL A 206 21.30 34.58 30.19
N ALA A 207 21.18 34.04 28.97
CA ALA A 207 20.11 33.12 28.65
C ALA A 207 20.22 31.81 29.45
N ALA A 208 21.43 31.25 29.59
CA ALA A 208 21.65 30.06 30.41
C ALA A 208 21.37 30.31 31.90
N ALA A 209 21.85 31.43 32.46
CA ALA A 209 21.62 31.81 33.86
C ALA A 209 20.14 32.09 34.15
N GLY A 210 19.40 32.62 33.18
CA GLY A 210 17.96 32.87 33.27
C GLY A 210 17.07 31.69 32.84
N ALA A 211 17.65 30.53 32.51
CA ALA A 211 16.94 29.38 31.94
C ALA A 211 16.04 29.75 30.72
N HIS A 212 16.49 30.71 29.91
CA HIS A 212 15.78 31.19 28.73
C HIS A 212 16.11 30.37 27.48
N ASN A 213 15.09 30.12 26.65
CA ASN A 213 15.28 29.52 25.33
C ASN A 213 16.02 30.49 24.40
N LEU A 214 17.01 29.99 23.66
CA LEU A 214 17.79 30.76 22.70
C LEU A 214 17.32 30.50 21.27
N LEU A 215 16.87 31.55 20.58
CA LEU A 215 16.60 31.51 19.14
C LEU A 215 17.72 32.24 18.39
N ARG A 216 18.60 31.50 17.71
CA ARG A 216 19.68 32.10 16.92
C ARG A 216 19.15 32.57 15.56
N LEU A 217 18.89 33.86 15.42
CA LEU A 217 18.55 34.48 14.16
C LEU A 217 19.82 34.85 13.38
N CYS A 218 20.20 34.03 12.39
CA CYS A 218 21.24 34.40 11.43
C CYS A 218 20.68 35.38 10.41
N ASN A 219 20.78 36.68 10.67
CA ASN A 219 20.41 37.73 9.73
C ASN A 219 21.65 38.32 9.03
N ASN A 220 21.76 38.11 7.72
CA ASN A 220 22.50 39.00 6.82
C ASN A 220 21.62 40.22 6.50
N ALA A 221 21.35 41.06 7.50
CA ALA A 221 20.61 42.30 7.30
C ALA A 221 21.22 43.44 8.13
N PRO A 222 21.30 44.66 7.57
CA PRO A 222 22.04 45.77 8.17
C PRO A 222 21.36 46.29 9.45
N LYS A 223 22.19 46.81 10.38
CA LYS A 223 21.80 47.31 11.71
C LYS A 223 20.72 48.41 11.65
N PRO A 224 19.84 48.52 12.68
CA PRO A 224 18.81 49.54 12.73
C PRO A 224 19.41 50.92 13.01
N GLN A 225 19.04 51.92 12.19
CA GLN A 225 19.29 53.34 12.45
C GLN A 225 18.17 53.93 13.31
N ARG A 226 18.55 54.93 14.10
CA ARG A 226 17.71 55.64 15.07
C ARG A 226 16.47 56.27 14.42
N ALA A 227 15.40 56.33 15.22
CA ALA A 227 14.10 56.86 14.85
C ALA A 227 14.17 58.29 14.31
N SER A 228 13.41 58.53 13.23
CA SER A 228 13.04 59.81 12.65
C SER A 228 11.55 59.72 12.24
N PRO A 229 10.84 60.85 12.11
CA PRO A 229 9.38 60.91 12.32
C PRO A 229 8.60 60.13 11.26
N MET A 230 7.62 59.34 11.72
CA MET A 230 6.99 58.27 10.93
C MET A 230 6.03 58.79 9.86
N LYS A 231 6.25 58.37 8.61
CA LYS A 231 5.22 58.33 7.57
C LYS A 231 4.19 57.25 7.91
N PRO A 232 2.90 57.39 7.52
CA PRO A 232 1.91 56.35 7.77
C PRO A 232 2.30 55.05 7.06
N LYS A 233 2.16 53.91 7.76
CA LYS A 233 2.55 52.60 7.24
C LYS A 233 1.42 51.95 6.45
N ALA A 234 1.77 51.35 5.31
CA ALA A 234 0.86 50.57 4.48
C ALA A 234 1.25 49.08 4.48
N TYR A 235 0.26 48.22 4.52
CA TYR A 235 0.36 46.76 4.54
C TYR A 235 -0.32 46.19 3.31
N SER A 236 0.33 45.30 2.56
CA SER A 236 -0.25 44.70 1.34
C SER A 236 -0.69 43.26 1.61
N TYR A 237 -1.94 42.95 1.26
CA TYR A 237 -2.50 41.60 1.30
C TYR A 237 -2.70 41.08 -0.12
N ILE A 238 -2.04 39.96 -0.44
CA ILE A 238 -2.02 39.35 -1.78
C ILE A 238 -2.59 37.94 -1.72
N ARG A 239 -3.63 37.67 -2.51
CA ARG A 239 -4.26 36.34 -2.65
C ARG A 239 -4.57 36.02 -4.11
N PHE A 240 -4.35 34.78 -4.51
CA PHE A 240 -4.73 34.26 -5.84
C PHE A 240 -5.75 33.13 -5.73
N SER A 241 -6.49 32.94 -6.82
CA SER A 241 -7.69 32.11 -6.82
C SER A 241 -7.59 30.81 -7.58
N SER A 242 -6.59 30.67 -8.47
CA SER A 242 -6.29 29.40 -9.14
C SER A 242 -4.78 29.14 -9.20
N PRO A 243 -4.32 27.87 -9.11
CA PRO A 243 -2.91 27.50 -9.25
C PRO A 243 -2.31 27.85 -10.63
N GLU A 244 -3.14 28.08 -11.63
CA GLU A 244 -2.71 28.46 -13.00
C GLU A 244 -2.24 29.92 -13.05
N GLN A 245 -2.84 30.81 -12.25
CA GLN A 245 -2.39 32.20 -12.08
C GLN A 245 -1.06 32.31 -11.30
N ALA A 246 -0.66 31.25 -10.58
CA ALA A 246 0.61 31.20 -9.87
C ALA A 246 1.82 31.05 -10.79
N LYS A 247 1.63 30.65 -12.06
CA LYS A 247 2.72 30.40 -13.02
C LYS A 247 3.15 31.63 -13.84
N GLY A 248 2.44 32.76 -13.76
CA GLY A 248 2.79 33.97 -14.52
C GLY A 248 2.44 35.25 -13.77
N ASP A 249 3.47 35.98 -13.34
CA ASP A 249 3.53 37.43 -13.05
C ASP A 249 2.56 38.08 -12.03
N SER A 250 1.58 37.36 -11.49
CA SER A 250 0.50 37.98 -10.69
C SER A 250 0.99 38.59 -9.37
N TYR A 251 1.95 37.96 -8.68
CA TYR A 251 2.59 38.51 -7.47
C TYR A 251 3.41 39.77 -7.77
N ARG A 252 4.16 39.77 -8.89
CA ARG A 252 4.98 40.92 -9.29
C ARG A 252 4.10 42.11 -9.67
N ARG A 253 3.01 41.88 -10.41
CA ARG A 253 2.04 42.91 -10.81
C ARG A 253 1.38 43.58 -9.60
N GLN A 254 0.85 42.80 -8.66
CA GLN A 254 0.16 43.34 -7.49
C GLN A 254 1.13 44.09 -6.55
N ARG A 255 2.34 43.56 -6.35
CA ARG A 255 3.36 44.24 -5.56
C ARG A 255 3.83 45.55 -6.22
N ALA A 256 3.96 45.57 -7.55
CA ALA A 256 4.27 46.80 -8.28
C ALA A 256 3.16 47.85 -8.14
N ALA A 257 1.88 47.44 -8.17
CA ALA A 257 0.75 48.32 -7.95
C ALA A 257 0.72 48.90 -6.53
N ALA A 258 1.00 48.07 -5.50
CA ALA A 258 1.08 48.51 -4.12
C ALA A 258 2.22 49.51 -3.90
N LEU A 259 3.41 49.23 -4.44
CA LEU A 259 4.56 50.15 -4.36
C LEU A 259 4.27 51.49 -5.05
N LYS A 260 3.62 51.47 -6.21
CA LYS A 260 3.23 52.68 -6.94
C LYS A 260 2.23 53.52 -6.13
N TYR A 261 1.23 52.89 -5.53
CA TYR A 261 0.25 53.59 -4.69
C TYR A 261 0.89 54.21 -3.43
N CYS A 262 1.82 53.50 -2.78
CA CYS A 262 2.56 54.05 -1.64
C CYS A 262 3.42 55.26 -2.02
N ALA A 263 4.08 55.22 -3.18
CA ALA A 263 4.87 56.34 -3.69
C ALA A 263 4.01 57.57 -4.00
N GLU A 264 2.82 57.38 -4.61
CA GLU A 264 1.89 58.46 -4.95
C GLU A 264 1.28 59.14 -3.70
N ASN A 265 1.08 58.39 -2.60
CA ASN A 265 0.38 58.88 -1.39
C ASN A 265 1.32 59.14 -0.19
N GLY A 266 2.64 59.09 -0.40
CA GLY A 266 3.62 59.37 0.66
C GLY A 266 3.63 58.34 1.81
N LEU A 267 3.21 57.10 1.54
CA LEU A 267 3.12 56.01 2.52
C LEU A 267 4.38 55.13 2.51
N GLU A 268 4.70 54.53 3.66
CA GLU A 268 5.79 53.56 3.78
C GLU A 268 5.25 52.12 3.72
N LEU A 269 5.62 51.35 2.69
CA LEU A 269 5.21 49.95 2.58
C LEU A 269 6.02 49.07 3.55
N ALA A 270 5.33 48.37 4.46
CA ALA A 270 5.96 47.43 5.38
C ALA A 270 6.43 46.17 4.62
N ASP A 271 7.69 46.15 4.16
CA ASP A 271 8.27 45.05 3.36
C ASP A 271 9.02 43.98 4.19
N THR A 272 8.96 44.05 5.52
CA THR A 272 9.55 43.04 6.40
C THR A 272 8.80 41.71 6.23
N LYS A 273 9.50 40.56 6.25
CA LYS A 273 8.89 39.21 6.12
C LYS A 273 7.68 38.99 7.03
N GLU A 274 7.68 39.61 8.20
CA GLU A 274 6.61 39.53 9.19
C GLU A 274 5.29 40.18 8.74
N TYR A 275 5.34 41.23 7.92
CA TYR A 275 4.18 42.01 7.46
C TYR A 275 3.79 41.71 6.01
N ARG A 276 4.30 40.60 5.45
CA ARG A 276 3.90 40.08 4.14
C ARG A 276 2.77 39.08 4.33
N PHE A 277 1.57 39.46 3.92
CA PHE A 277 0.39 38.61 4.02
C PHE A 277 0.08 38.00 2.64
N PHE A 278 0.34 36.69 2.49
CA PHE A 278 0.24 35.99 1.21
C PHE A 278 -0.52 34.65 1.31
N ASP A 279 -1.73 34.60 0.75
CA ASP A 279 -2.53 33.36 0.70
C ASP A 279 -2.38 32.66 -0.66
N SER A 280 -1.74 31.49 -0.65
CA SER A 280 -1.63 30.64 -1.83
C SER A 280 -2.94 29.89 -2.11
N GLY A 281 -3.58 30.18 -3.25
CA GLY A 281 -4.90 29.66 -3.60
C GLY A 281 -4.95 28.14 -3.75
N ARG A 282 -5.43 27.43 -2.71
CA ARG A 282 -5.94 26.06 -2.81
C ARG A 282 -7.37 26.02 -2.29
N SER A 283 -8.27 25.64 -3.20
CA SER A 283 -9.69 25.26 -3.00
C SER A 283 -10.69 26.42 -2.86
N ALA A 284 -11.63 26.50 -3.80
CA ALA A 284 -12.78 27.41 -3.76
C ALA A 284 -14.04 26.74 -4.35
N TYR A 285 -14.24 25.44 -4.12
CA TYR A 285 -15.46 24.75 -4.59
C TYR A 285 -16.04 23.72 -3.60
N THR A 286 -15.49 23.67 -2.40
CA THR A 286 -16.05 22.89 -1.29
C THR A 286 -16.10 23.86 -0.14
N GLY A 287 -17.31 24.19 0.34
CA GLY A 287 -17.57 25.16 1.42
C GLY A 287 -16.97 24.75 2.77
N LYS A 288 -15.64 24.66 2.83
CA LYS A 288 -14.79 24.43 4.00
C LYS A 288 -13.81 25.60 4.15
N HIS A 289 -14.32 26.83 4.14
CA HIS A 289 -13.53 28.02 4.46
C HIS A 289 -14.24 28.82 5.53
N ILE A 290 -14.30 28.23 6.72
CA ILE A 290 -14.58 28.93 7.98
C ILE A 290 -13.60 28.32 9.00
N SER A 291 -12.32 28.59 8.82
CA SER A 291 -11.35 28.47 9.90
C SER A 291 -10.35 29.61 9.74
N ASP A 292 -9.99 30.21 10.86
CA ASP A 292 -9.15 31.41 11.00
C ASP A 292 -7.68 31.18 10.60
N GLU A 293 -7.40 30.34 9.59
CA GLU A 293 -6.05 29.91 9.17
C GLU A 293 -5.54 30.61 7.90
N GLY A 294 -6.16 31.71 7.48
CA GLY A 294 -5.66 32.56 6.39
C GLY A 294 -4.68 33.62 6.88
N GLU A 295 -3.76 34.07 6.03
CA GLU A 295 -2.87 35.21 6.32
C GLU A 295 -3.65 36.50 6.62
N PHE A 296 -4.92 36.58 6.19
CA PHE A 296 -5.85 37.64 6.58
C PHE A 296 -6.26 37.57 8.07
N GLY A 297 -6.46 36.36 8.61
CA GLY A 297 -6.70 36.16 10.04
C GLY A 297 -5.49 36.59 10.87
N ARG A 298 -4.27 36.29 10.39
CA ARG A 298 -3.02 36.78 11.00
C ARG A 298 -2.94 38.31 11.01
N PHE A 299 -3.37 38.99 9.94
CA PHE A 299 -3.48 40.44 9.93
C PHE A 299 -4.46 40.95 11.01
N LEU A 300 -5.65 40.35 11.10
CA LEU A 300 -6.65 40.73 12.11
C LEU A 300 -6.15 40.53 13.56
N SER A 301 -5.41 39.45 13.83
CA SER A 301 -4.79 39.23 15.14
C SER A 301 -3.73 40.29 15.47
N LEU A 302 -2.88 40.66 14.50
CA LEU A 302 -1.87 41.72 14.69
C LEU A 302 -2.48 43.10 14.97
N VAL A 303 -3.69 43.36 14.46
CA VAL A 303 -4.46 44.56 14.78
C VAL A 303 -5.02 44.50 16.20
N LYS A 304 -5.58 43.35 16.60
CA LYS A 304 -6.10 43.15 17.97
C LYS A 304 -5.00 43.18 19.03
N GLU A 305 -3.78 42.76 18.69
CA GLU A 305 -2.59 42.79 19.55
C GLU A 305 -1.89 44.17 19.60
N ASP A 306 -2.48 45.22 19.01
CA ASP A 306 -1.95 46.59 18.93
C ASP A 306 -0.54 46.72 18.28
N ARG A 307 -0.14 45.71 17.51
CA ARG A 307 1.12 45.69 16.76
C ARG A 307 1.03 46.54 15.49
N ILE A 308 -0.17 46.68 14.94
CA ILE A 308 -0.51 47.59 13.84
C ILE A 308 -1.31 48.76 14.42
N LYS A 309 -0.70 49.94 14.44
CA LYS A 309 -1.31 51.12 15.04
C LYS A 309 -2.52 51.62 14.23
N PRO A 310 -3.55 52.19 14.90
CA PRO A 310 -4.64 52.92 14.24
C PRO A 310 -4.11 54.02 13.32
N GLY A 311 -4.72 54.20 12.14
CA GLY A 311 -4.24 55.10 11.08
C GLY A 311 -3.37 54.44 10.00
N SER A 312 -3.14 53.13 10.09
CA SER A 312 -2.44 52.33 9.07
C SER A 312 -3.34 51.99 7.88
N PHE A 313 -2.73 51.71 6.72
CA PHE A 313 -3.42 51.39 5.47
C PHE A 313 -3.31 49.90 5.12
N LEU A 314 -4.42 49.26 4.73
CA LEU A 314 -4.45 47.92 4.17
C LEU A 314 -4.72 47.99 2.65
N LEU A 315 -3.76 47.57 1.85
CA LEU A 315 -3.84 47.55 0.39
C LEU A 315 -4.25 46.17 -0.11
N VAL A 316 -5.39 46.09 -0.79
CA VAL A 316 -5.92 44.87 -1.43
C VAL A 316 -6.14 45.13 -2.91
N GLU A 317 -5.98 44.13 -3.78
CA GLU A 317 -6.30 44.31 -5.21
C GLU A 317 -7.81 44.54 -5.41
N SER A 318 -8.63 43.70 -4.76
CA SER A 318 -10.09 43.73 -4.85
C SER A 318 -10.73 43.10 -3.61
N LEU A 319 -11.94 43.53 -3.27
CA LEU A 319 -12.67 43.07 -2.07
C LEU A 319 -13.12 41.60 -2.18
N ASP A 320 -13.28 41.05 -3.39
CA ASP A 320 -13.61 39.64 -3.63
C ASP A 320 -12.53 38.66 -3.14
N ARG A 321 -11.33 39.17 -2.81
CA ARG A 321 -10.22 38.38 -2.27
C ARG A 321 -10.32 38.19 -0.75
N LEU A 322 -11.16 38.98 -0.08
CA LEU A 322 -11.43 38.84 1.36
C LEU A 322 -12.42 37.71 1.65
N SER A 323 -13.35 37.38 0.73
CA SER A 323 -14.23 36.21 0.84
C SER A 323 -14.90 35.81 -0.48
N ARG A 324 -15.09 34.50 -0.66
CA ARG A 324 -15.75 33.92 -1.83
C ARG A 324 -17.03 33.13 -1.54
N ASP A 325 -17.23 32.61 -0.33
CA ASP A 325 -18.35 31.70 -0.05
C ASP A 325 -19.50 32.34 0.75
N LYS A 326 -19.29 33.44 1.49
CA LYS A 326 -20.36 34.18 2.19
C LYS A 326 -20.00 35.66 2.32
N VAL A 327 -20.58 36.50 1.46
CA VAL A 327 -20.40 37.97 1.46
C VAL A 327 -20.71 38.58 2.84
N ASN A 328 -21.70 38.02 3.55
CA ASN A 328 -22.17 38.55 4.84
C ASN A 328 -21.16 38.43 5.98
N ILE A 329 -20.38 37.34 6.05
CA ILE A 329 -19.43 37.12 7.15
C ILE A 329 -18.21 38.04 7.00
N ALA A 330 -17.74 38.21 5.77
CA ALA A 330 -16.58 39.06 5.49
C ALA A 330 -16.89 40.55 5.57
N LEU A 331 -18.13 40.95 5.25
CA LEU A 331 -18.58 42.32 5.48
C LEU A 331 -18.50 42.68 6.96
N GLY A 332 -18.89 41.77 7.86
CA GLY A 332 -18.75 41.97 9.31
C GLY A 332 -17.29 42.14 9.75
N GLN A 333 -16.37 41.34 9.22
CA GLN A 333 -14.93 41.46 9.53
C GLN A 333 -14.32 42.75 8.97
N LEU A 334 -14.72 43.18 7.77
CA LEU A 334 -14.28 44.42 7.14
C LEU A 334 -14.76 45.64 7.92
N LEU A 335 -16.04 45.67 8.33
CA LEU A 335 -16.59 46.75 9.14
C LEU A 335 -15.93 46.82 10.52
N ASN A 336 -15.69 45.66 11.15
CA ASN A 336 -14.93 45.61 12.41
C ASN A 336 -13.52 46.18 12.25
N LEU A 337 -12.84 45.88 11.14
CA LEU A 337 -11.51 46.40 10.84
C LEU A 337 -11.53 47.92 10.62
N LEU A 338 -12.53 48.45 9.90
CA LEU A 338 -12.70 49.91 9.73
C LEU A 338 -12.97 50.59 11.08
N GLY A 339 -13.74 49.94 11.97
CA GLY A 339 -14.00 50.41 13.33
C GLY A 339 -12.75 50.50 14.23
N THR A 340 -11.68 49.75 13.92
CA THR A 340 -10.38 49.88 14.62
C THR A 340 -9.52 51.04 14.13
N GLY A 341 -10.01 51.85 13.18
CA GLY A 341 -9.31 53.03 12.64
C GLY A 341 -8.29 52.70 11.54
N ILE A 342 -8.40 51.53 10.90
CA ILE A 342 -7.58 51.13 9.74
C ILE A 342 -8.28 51.53 8.46
N LYS A 343 -7.53 52.07 7.49
CA LYS A 343 -8.05 52.45 6.17
C LYS A 343 -7.82 51.33 5.16
N VAL A 344 -8.84 50.89 4.45
CA VAL A 344 -8.73 49.83 3.43
C VAL A 344 -8.72 50.47 2.05
N VAL A 345 -7.74 50.12 1.21
CA VAL A 345 -7.62 50.65 -0.14
C VAL A 345 -7.68 49.51 -1.14
N THR A 346 -8.53 49.68 -2.15
CA THR A 346 -8.57 48.79 -3.31
C THR A 346 -7.69 49.32 -4.44
N LEU A 347 -6.71 48.53 -4.88
CA LEU A 347 -5.73 48.95 -5.88
C LEU A 347 -6.29 48.96 -7.31
N SER A 348 -7.39 48.24 -7.57
CA SER A 348 -7.99 48.14 -8.92
C SER A 348 -8.74 49.42 -9.33
N ASP A 349 -9.42 50.07 -8.38
CA ASP A 349 -10.25 51.26 -8.57
C ASP A 349 -9.74 52.48 -7.74
N LYS A 350 -8.62 52.31 -7.01
CA LYS A 350 -7.98 53.31 -6.14
C LYS A 350 -8.90 53.92 -5.07
N ARG A 351 -9.95 53.22 -4.67
CA ARG A 351 -10.88 53.69 -3.63
C ARG A 351 -10.33 53.43 -2.23
N THR A 352 -10.62 54.35 -1.31
CA THR A 352 -10.20 54.28 0.09
C THR A 352 -11.42 54.25 0.99
N TYR A 353 -11.60 53.15 1.72
CA TYR A 353 -12.67 52.94 2.67
C TYR A 353 -12.16 53.28 4.07
N SER A 354 -12.85 54.18 4.76
CA SER A 354 -12.54 54.63 6.12
C SER A 354 -13.85 54.85 6.87
N ASN A 355 -13.83 54.65 8.19
CA ASN A 355 -15.00 54.85 9.04
C ASN A 355 -15.43 56.33 9.15
N ASP A 356 -14.57 57.25 8.72
CA ASP A 356 -14.84 58.70 8.75
C ASP A 356 -15.66 59.18 7.53
N SER A 357 -15.89 58.32 6.54
CA SER A 357 -16.63 58.66 5.32
C SER A 357 -18.14 58.47 5.50
N PRO A 358 -18.98 59.49 5.27
CA PRO A 358 -20.44 59.38 5.44
C PRO A 358 -21.11 58.43 4.43
N ASP A 359 -20.49 58.19 3.26
CA ASP A 359 -21.06 57.39 2.17
C ASP A 359 -20.54 55.93 2.10
N LEU A 360 -19.85 55.46 3.15
CA LEU A 360 -19.16 54.16 3.19
C LEU A 360 -20.06 52.98 2.76
N ALA A 361 -21.33 52.97 3.16
CA ALA A 361 -22.27 51.91 2.82
C ALA A 361 -22.55 51.84 1.30
N THR A 362 -22.75 52.99 0.66
CA THR A 362 -23.04 53.09 -0.78
C THR A 362 -21.83 52.67 -1.61
N GLU A 363 -20.63 53.08 -1.20
CA GLU A 363 -19.39 52.75 -1.90
C GLU A 363 -19.08 51.24 -1.88
N LEU A 364 -19.31 50.58 -0.74
CA LEU A 364 -19.14 49.13 -0.60
C LEU A 364 -20.16 48.36 -1.47
N ILE A 365 -21.42 48.79 -1.51
CA ILE A 365 -22.47 48.14 -2.30
C ILE A 365 -22.15 48.18 -3.80
N VAL A 366 -21.74 49.35 -4.33
CA VAL A 366 -21.39 49.51 -5.74
C VAL A 366 -20.18 48.64 -6.12
N SER A 367 -19.17 48.58 -5.26
CA SER A 367 -17.96 47.77 -5.50
C SER A 367 -18.28 46.26 -5.51
N ILE A 368 -19.11 45.78 -4.58
CA ILE A 368 -19.54 44.37 -4.52
C ILE A 368 -20.37 43.99 -5.75
N ALA A 369 -21.29 44.85 -6.19
CA ALA A 369 -22.16 44.58 -7.35
C ALA A 369 -21.38 44.39 -8.66
N VAL A 370 -20.34 45.21 -8.90
CA VAL A 370 -19.46 45.08 -10.08
C VAL A 370 -18.67 43.77 -10.06
N MET A 371 -18.26 43.29 -8.88
CA MET A 371 -17.48 42.05 -8.72
C MET A 371 -18.32 40.78 -8.95
N MET A 372 -19.57 40.76 -8.52
CA MET A 372 -20.46 39.59 -8.72
C MET A 372 -20.68 39.27 -10.20
N ARG A 373 -20.72 40.30 -11.06
CA ARG A 373 -20.91 40.15 -12.51
C ARG A 373 -19.75 39.41 -13.19
N ALA A 374 -18.51 39.58 -12.71
CA ALA A 374 -17.32 38.95 -13.27
C ALA A 374 -17.11 37.49 -12.82
N HIS A 375 -17.62 37.10 -11.65
CA HIS A 375 -17.49 35.72 -11.13
C HIS A 375 -18.38 34.72 -11.88
N ASN A 376 -19.62 35.14 -12.22
CA ASN A 376 -20.58 34.29 -12.93
C ASN A 376 -20.04 33.83 -14.30
N GLU A 377 -19.32 34.71 -15.01
CA GLU A 377 -18.73 34.40 -16.32
C GLU A 377 -17.64 33.31 -16.27
N SER A 378 -16.98 33.11 -15.12
CA SER A 378 -15.96 32.06 -14.93
C SER A 378 -16.56 30.69 -14.59
N SER A 379 -17.65 30.65 -13.82
CA SER A 379 -18.37 29.40 -13.52
C SER A 379 -19.04 28.83 -14.78
N GLU A 380 -19.56 29.70 -15.64
CA GLU A 380 -20.12 29.31 -16.93
C GLU A 380 -19.09 28.64 -17.85
N LYS A 381 -17.83 29.09 -17.87
CA LYS A 381 -16.76 28.43 -18.64
C LYS A 381 -16.48 27.01 -18.14
N GLY A 382 -16.53 26.78 -16.82
CA GLY A 382 -16.36 25.44 -16.23
C GLY A 382 -17.50 24.49 -16.61
N ASN A 383 -18.74 24.97 -16.54
CA ASN A 383 -19.92 24.19 -16.94
C ASN A 383 -19.91 23.84 -18.44
N ARG A 384 -19.53 24.79 -19.30
CA ARG A 384 -19.38 24.54 -20.75
C ARG A 384 -18.33 23.48 -21.06
N VAL A 385 -17.20 23.46 -20.33
CA VAL A 385 -16.17 22.43 -20.49
C VAL A 385 -16.67 21.06 -20.02
N ALA A 386 -17.34 20.99 -18.87
CA ALA A 386 -17.90 19.73 -18.35
C ALA A 386 -18.95 19.15 -19.31
N GLU A 387 -19.81 19.99 -19.87
CA GLU A 387 -20.82 19.63 -20.86
C GLU A 387 -20.20 19.20 -22.21
N ALA A 388 -19.17 19.89 -22.70
CA ALA A 388 -18.42 19.47 -23.88
C ALA A 388 -17.76 18.10 -23.69
N TRP A 389 -17.22 17.82 -22.49
CA TRP A 389 -16.67 16.51 -22.16
C TRP A 389 -17.74 15.42 -22.03
N ARG A 390 -18.93 15.75 -21.52
CA ARG A 390 -20.09 14.84 -21.49
C ARG A 390 -20.49 14.45 -22.92
N LYS A 391 -20.64 15.43 -23.81
CA LYS A 391 -20.95 15.20 -25.23
C LYS A 391 -19.90 14.34 -25.95
N LYS A 392 -18.61 14.54 -25.66
CA LYS A 392 -17.53 13.66 -26.18
C LYS A 392 -17.67 12.22 -25.68
N ARG A 393 -17.95 12.01 -24.39
CA ARG A 393 -18.17 10.67 -23.85
C ARG A 393 -19.40 9.98 -24.46
N GLU A 394 -20.47 10.72 -24.70
CA GLU A 394 -21.65 10.23 -25.42
C GLU A 394 -21.30 9.82 -26.86
N LEU A 395 -20.58 10.67 -27.61
CA LEU A 395 -20.12 10.39 -28.98
C LEU A 395 -19.13 9.21 -29.07
N ALA A 396 -18.35 8.96 -28.02
CA ALA A 396 -17.51 7.77 -27.94
C ALA A 396 -18.31 6.49 -27.66
N ARG A 397 -19.46 6.59 -26.96
CA ARG A 397 -20.37 5.47 -26.73
C ARG A 397 -21.21 5.16 -27.97
N SER A 398 -21.72 6.18 -28.69
CA SER A 398 -22.53 5.99 -29.90
C SER A 398 -21.67 5.61 -31.11
N ASP A 399 -20.75 6.48 -31.47
CA ASP A 399 -20.08 6.46 -32.79
C ASP A 399 -18.61 6.03 -32.69
N LYS A 400 -18.16 5.62 -31.50
CA LYS A 400 -16.77 5.22 -31.20
C LYS A 400 -15.74 6.27 -31.61
N THR A 401 -16.16 7.53 -31.64
CA THR A 401 -15.31 8.64 -32.07
C THR A 401 -14.18 8.89 -31.07
N PRO A 402 -12.94 9.14 -31.53
CA PRO A 402 -11.82 9.38 -30.63
C PRO A 402 -12.00 10.64 -29.77
N ASN A 403 -11.94 10.46 -28.45
CA ASN A 403 -12.03 11.52 -27.44
C ASN A 403 -10.75 12.38 -27.29
N GLY A 404 -10.12 12.73 -28.41
CA GLY A 404 -8.92 13.56 -28.49
C GLY A 404 -7.68 12.83 -29.03
N ALA A 405 -6.53 13.51 -29.01
CA ALA A 405 -5.28 13.02 -29.59
C ALA A 405 -4.52 12.00 -28.70
N ALA A 406 -4.98 11.77 -27.47
CA ALA A 406 -4.32 10.86 -26.53
C ALA A 406 -4.74 9.40 -26.80
N CYS A 407 -3.81 8.60 -27.33
CA CYS A 407 -4.00 7.17 -27.58
C CYS A 407 -2.92 6.32 -26.87
N PRO A 408 -3.20 5.03 -26.61
CA PRO A 408 -2.21 4.07 -26.12
C PRO A 408 -0.94 4.03 -26.99
N TYR A 409 0.21 3.76 -26.38
CA TYR A 409 1.50 3.88 -27.07
C TYR A 409 1.67 2.98 -28.30
N TRP A 410 0.98 1.84 -28.38
CA TRP A 410 1.05 0.95 -29.56
C TRP A 410 0.09 1.36 -30.67
N LEU A 411 -0.68 2.44 -30.49
CA LEU A 411 -1.60 2.99 -31.48
C LEU A 411 -1.13 4.39 -31.93
N LYS A 412 -1.53 4.78 -33.13
CA LYS A 412 -1.46 6.14 -33.62
C LYS A 412 -2.83 6.55 -34.15
N LEU A 413 -3.20 7.81 -33.92
CA LEU A 413 -4.39 8.40 -34.51
C LEU A 413 -4.03 8.94 -35.89
N VAL A 414 -4.57 8.32 -36.94
CA VAL A 414 -4.40 8.73 -38.36
C VAL A 414 -5.80 8.92 -38.92
N ASP A 415 -6.09 10.10 -39.47
CA ASP A 415 -7.38 10.45 -40.08
C ASP A 415 -8.61 10.17 -39.21
N GLY A 416 -8.50 10.39 -37.90
CA GLY A 416 -9.61 10.17 -36.96
C GLY A 416 -9.88 8.70 -36.62
N ALA A 417 -9.02 7.77 -37.04
CA ALA A 417 -9.08 6.36 -36.68
C ALA A 417 -7.83 5.90 -35.92
N HIS A 418 -8.01 4.99 -34.95
CA HIS A 418 -6.89 4.37 -34.22
C HIS A 418 -6.28 3.26 -35.07
N GLN A 419 -5.02 3.41 -35.47
CA GLN A 419 -4.27 2.40 -36.23
C GLN A 419 -3.13 1.80 -35.39
N PRO A 420 -2.90 0.48 -35.43
CA PRO A 420 -1.82 -0.17 -34.70
C PRO A 420 -0.44 0.12 -35.32
N VAL A 421 0.55 0.39 -34.47
CA VAL A 421 1.96 0.48 -34.87
C VAL A 421 2.56 -0.93 -34.77
N GLN A 422 2.74 -1.59 -35.91
CA GLN A 422 3.08 -3.01 -35.98
C GLN A 422 4.32 -3.37 -35.12
N GLU A 423 5.40 -2.59 -35.20
CA GLU A 423 6.61 -2.80 -34.40
C GLU A 423 6.34 -2.88 -32.88
N ARG A 424 5.41 -2.06 -32.37
CA ARG A 424 5.06 -2.04 -30.94
C ARG A 424 4.11 -3.17 -30.58
N VAL A 425 3.23 -3.54 -31.52
CA VAL A 425 2.33 -4.70 -31.39
C VAL A 425 3.14 -6.00 -31.29
N ASP A 426 4.19 -6.16 -32.10
CA ASP A 426 5.03 -7.35 -32.08
C ASP A 426 5.77 -7.50 -30.75
N VAL A 427 6.25 -6.40 -30.17
CA VAL A 427 6.83 -6.39 -28.81
C VAL A 427 5.79 -6.81 -27.76
N ILE A 428 4.54 -6.35 -27.88
CA ILE A 428 3.46 -6.74 -26.97
C ILE A 428 3.17 -8.24 -27.10
N ARG A 429 3.00 -8.77 -28.32
CA ARG A 429 2.79 -10.21 -28.56
C ARG A 429 3.89 -11.04 -27.91
N ARG A 430 5.14 -10.64 -28.13
CA ARG A 430 6.31 -11.29 -27.52
C ARG A 430 6.29 -11.26 -25.98
N ILE A 431 5.79 -10.18 -25.37
CA ILE A 431 5.61 -10.11 -23.90
C ILE A 431 4.56 -11.12 -23.42
N PHE A 432 3.45 -11.26 -24.15
CA PHE A 432 2.41 -12.25 -23.83
C PHE A 432 2.93 -13.68 -24.02
N ASP A 433 3.61 -13.97 -25.13
CA ASP A 433 4.20 -15.30 -25.41
C ASP A 433 5.21 -15.70 -24.34
N MET A 434 6.12 -14.80 -23.96
CA MET A 434 7.06 -15.05 -22.86
C MET A 434 6.34 -15.23 -21.52
N THR A 435 5.23 -14.53 -21.28
CA THR A 435 4.46 -14.71 -20.04
C THR A 435 3.79 -16.08 -20.00
N ILE A 436 3.22 -16.53 -21.11
CA ILE A 436 2.58 -17.85 -21.25
C ILE A 436 3.63 -18.96 -21.13
N ALA A 437 4.81 -18.78 -21.76
CA ALA A 437 5.94 -19.70 -21.66
C ALA A 437 6.59 -19.79 -20.26
N GLY A 438 6.10 -19.02 -19.26
CA GLY A 438 6.53 -19.16 -17.87
C GLY A 438 7.53 -18.12 -17.38
N TYR A 439 7.96 -17.16 -18.22
CA TYR A 439 8.95 -16.16 -17.80
C TYR A 439 8.36 -15.16 -16.79
N GLY A 440 9.14 -14.83 -15.77
CA GLY A 440 8.79 -13.81 -14.77
C GLY A 440 8.96 -12.39 -15.31
N GLN A 441 8.24 -11.41 -14.76
CA GLN A 441 8.29 -10.01 -15.22
C GLN A 441 9.71 -9.44 -15.25
N THR A 442 10.54 -9.75 -14.23
CA THR A 442 11.95 -9.33 -14.20
C THR A 442 12.77 -9.94 -15.32
N ALA A 443 12.55 -11.23 -15.64
CA ALA A 443 13.24 -11.90 -16.73
C ALA A 443 12.82 -11.33 -18.09
N ILE A 444 11.53 -11.03 -18.27
CA ILE A 444 10.98 -10.38 -19.47
C ILE A 444 11.61 -8.99 -19.65
N SER A 445 11.61 -8.14 -18.61
CA SER A 445 12.21 -6.81 -18.69
C SER A 445 13.68 -6.87 -19.05
N ARG A 446 14.44 -7.80 -18.44
CA ARG A 446 15.86 -7.99 -18.75
C ARG A 446 16.07 -8.42 -20.21
N LYS A 447 15.31 -9.41 -20.69
CA LYS A 447 15.44 -9.93 -22.06
C LYS A 447 15.13 -8.84 -23.11
N LEU A 448 14.07 -8.04 -22.89
CA LEU A 448 13.76 -6.90 -23.75
C LEU A 448 14.88 -5.84 -23.78
N ASN A 449 15.54 -5.60 -22.63
CA ASN A 449 16.67 -4.68 -22.54
C ASN A 449 17.94 -5.24 -23.19
N GLU A 450 18.21 -6.54 -23.04
CA GLU A 450 19.32 -7.26 -23.70
C GLU A 450 19.17 -7.22 -25.22
N ASP A 451 17.93 -7.37 -25.72
CA ASP A 451 17.60 -7.27 -27.15
C ASP A 451 17.60 -5.82 -27.69
N GLY A 452 17.93 -4.83 -26.85
CA GLY A 452 18.00 -3.42 -27.24
C GLY A 452 16.64 -2.78 -27.57
N ILE A 453 15.53 -3.38 -27.14
CA ILE A 453 14.18 -2.87 -27.46
C ILE A 453 13.87 -1.68 -26.52
N PRO A 454 13.63 -0.47 -27.04
CA PRO A 454 13.36 0.69 -26.21
C PRO A 454 11.97 0.59 -25.54
N VAL A 455 11.86 1.06 -24.30
CA VAL A 455 10.54 1.14 -23.63
C VAL A 455 9.65 2.17 -24.33
N PHE A 456 8.35 1.89 -24.40
CA PHE A 456 7.40 2.81 -25.03
C PHE A 456 7.41 4.19 -24.37
N GLY A 457 7.46 5.25 -25.18
CA GLY A 457 7.51 6.64 -24.71
C GLY A 457 8.88 7.14 -24.25
N SER A 458 9.96 6.38 -24.52
CA SER A 458 11.35 6.82 -24.28
C SER A 458 11.95 7.64 -25.43
N THR A 459 11.34 7.60 -26.63
CA THR A 459 11.87 8.28 -27.81
C THR A 459 11.66 9.79 -27.76
N ARG A 460 12.67 10.51 -28.26
CA ARG A 460 12.78 11.97 -28.33
C ARG A 460 11.82 12.53 -29.39
N SER A 461 10.53 12.49 -29.11
CA SER A 461 9.52 13.21 -29.89
C SER A 461 9.57 14.71 -29.53
N THR A 462 9.53 15.56 -30.56
CA THR A 462 10.05 16.94 -30.66
C THR A 462 9.47 18.02 -29.74
N ARG A 463 8.71 17.70 -28.69
CA ARG A 463 8.19 18.71 -27.75
C ARG A 463 8.05 18.27 -26.28
N GLU A 464 8.38 17.04 -25.93
CA GLU A 464 8.18 16.54 -24.56
C GLU A 464 9.47 15.99 -23.95
N LYS A 465 9.74 16.36 -22.69
CA LYS A 465 10.83 15.76 -21.90
C LYS A 465 10.54 14.26 -21.73
N PRO A 466 11.51 13.36 -21.95
CA PRO A 466 11.31 11.94 -21.71
C PRO A 466 10.93 11.71 -20.25
N ARG A 467 9.79 11.06 -20.01
CA ARG A 467 9.28 10.76 -18.66
C ARG A 467 10.16 9.75 -17.92
N ASN A 468 10.82 8.86 -18.66
CA ASN A 468 11.79 7.92 -18.12
C ASN A 468 13.20 8.28 -18.61
N LYS A 469 14.07 8.71 -17.69
CA LYS A 469 15.47 9.06 -17.99
C LYS A 469 16.31 7.85 -18.45
N SER A 470 15.93 6.64 -18.04
CA SER A 470 16.72 5.42 -18.31
C SER A 470 16.47 4.84 -19.70
N GLY A 471 15.29 5.05 -20.29
CA GLY A 471 14.92 4.43 -21.57
C GLY A 471 14.74 2.90 -21.55
N LEU A 472 14.92 2.26 -20.39
CA LEU A 472 14.88 0.80 -20.22
C LEU A 472 13.51 0.30 -19.73
N TRP A 473 13.23 -0.98 -20.01
CA TRP A 473 12.09 -1.73 -19.47
C TRP A 473 12.27 -2.03 -17.99
N GLY A 474 11.26 -1.69 -17.19
CA GLY A 474 11.12 -2.11 -15.79
C GLY A 474 9.98 -3.10 -15.59
N THR A 475 9.97 -3.75 -14.43
CA THR A 475 8.93 -4.74 -14.04
C THR A 475 7.52 -4.12 -14.08
N SER A 476 7.38 -2.88 -13.61
CA SER A 476 6.12 -2.14 -13.61
C SER A 476 5.61 -1.81 -15.02
N SER A 477 6.50 -1.59 -16.00
CA SER A 477 6.11 -1.36 -17.40
C SER A 477 5.49 -2.61 -18.01
N VAL A 478 6.12 -3.77 -17.80
CA VAL A 478 5.62 -5.08 -18.27
C VAL A 478 4.28 -5.41 -17.59
N GLN A 479 4.18 -5.19 -16.27
CA GLN A 479 2.94 -5.40 -15.53
C GLN A 479 1.78 -4.55 -16.07
N LYS A 480 2.02 -3.27 -16.35
CA LYS A 480 0.99 -2.37 -16.89
C LYS A 480 0.49 -2.81 -18.25
N ILE A 481 1.35 -3.34 -19.12
CA ILE A 481 0.95 -3.89 -20.43
C ILE A 481 0.07 -5.13 -20.25
N LEU A 482 0.52 -6.09 -19.42
CA LEU A 482 -0.20 -7.35 -19.15
C LEU A 482 -1.55 -7.17 -18.45
N GLN A 483 -1.88 -5.97 -17.98
CA GLN A 483 -3.16 -5.64 -17.33
C GLN A 483 -4.03 -4.69 -18.17
N ASN A 484 -3.53 -4.17 -19.29
CA ASN A 484 -4.22 -3.14 -20.04
C ASN A 484 -5.28 -3.72 -20.97
N ARG A 485 -6.56 -3.46 -20.66
CA ARG A 485 -7.71 -3.95 -21.46
C ARG A 485 -7.86 -3.27 -22.83
N ALA A 486 -7.15 -2.16 -23.09
CA ALA A 486 -7.12 -1.55 -24.42
C ALA A 486 -6.46 -2.46 -25.48
N LEU A 487 -5.74 -3.51 -25.06
CA LEU A 487 -5.24 -4.56 -25.97
C LEU A 487 -6.36 -5.43 -26.57
N LEU A 488 -7.48 -5.55 -25.86
CA LEU A 488 -8.70 -6.25 -26.27
C LEU A 488 -9.65 -5.35 -27.08
N GLY A 489 -9.25 -4.11 -27.37
CA GLY A 489 -10.10 -3.12 -28.03
C GLY A 489 -11.01 -2.32 -27.11
N GLU A 490 -10.90 -2.47 -25.78
CA GLU A 490 -11.78 -1.84 -24.81
C GLU A 490 -11.33 -0.43 -24.38
N TYR A 491 -12.28 0.49 -24.21
CA TYR A 491 -12.05 1.80 -23.61
C TYR A 491 -12.96 2.03 -22.41
N GLN A 492 -12.39 2.39 -21.25
CA GLN A 492 -13.15 2.72 -20.04
C GLN A 492 -13.21 4.25 -19.86
N PRO A 493 -14.38 4.90 -20.11
CA PRO A 493 -14.56 6.31 -19.81
C PRO A 493 -14.50 6.55 -18.29
N THR A 494 -13.99 7.72 -17.90
CA THR A 494 -13.96 8.17 -16.50
C THR A 494 -14.48 9.60 -16.39
N HIS A 495 -15.07 9.94 -15.25
CA HIS A 495 -15.44 11.31 -14.90
C HIS A 495 -14.82 11.70 -13.55
N LEU A 496 -14.77 13.00 -13.26
CA LEU A 496 -14.26 13.52 -11.99
C LEU A 496 -15.42 13.81 -11.04
N ILE A 497 -15.47 13.13 -9.90
CA ILE A 497 -16.34 13.49 -8.76
C ILE A 497 -15.42 13.81 -7.58
N GLY A 498 -15.52 15.02 -7.02
CA GLY A 498 -14.73 15.40 -5.84
C GLY A 498 -13.21 15.27 -6.00
N ARG A 499 -12.68 15.48 -7.23
CA ARG A 499 -11.27 15.27 -7.65
C ARG A 499 -10.80 13.82 -7.76
N VAL A 500 -11.66 12.83 -7.51
CA VAL A 500 -11.38 11.42 -7.76
C VAL A 500 -11.90 11.05 -9.15
N ARG A 501 -11.10 10.32 -9.93
CA ARG A 501 -11.55 9.74 -11.20
C ARG A 501 -12.36 8.49 -10.90
N GLN A 502 -13.63 8.49 -11.27
CA GLN A 502 -14.51 7.34 -11.16
C GLN A 502 -14.86 6.84 -12.55
N ASN A 503 -15.06 5.52 -12.68
CA ASN A 503 -15.49 4.91 -13.92
C ASN A 503 -16.89 5.39 -14.29
N ASP A 504 -17.05 5.80 -15.53
CA ASP A 504 -18.31 6.27 -16.09
C ASP A 504 -18.90 5.13 -16.94
N GLY A 505 -19.77 4.32 -16.32
CA GLY A 505 -20.46 3.19 -16.94
C GLY A 505 -19.56 2.03 -17.37
N ASP A 506 -20.10 1.17 -18.25
CA ASP A 506 -19.41 -0.02 -18.74
C ASP A 506 -18.31 0.30 -19.76
N PRO A 507 -17.27 -0.57 -19.88
CA PRO A 507 -16.26 -0.46 -20.93
C PRO A 507 -16.87 -0.51 -22.33
N ILE A 508 -16.43 0.40 -23.20
CA ILE A 508 -16.84 0.47 -24.60
C ILE A 508 -16.02 -0.54 -25.40
N GLN A 509 -16.70 -1.54 -25.97
CA GLN A 509 -16.10 -2.60 -26.77
C GLN A 509 -15.79 -2.15 -28.20
N GLY A 510 -14.63 -2.55 -28.72
CA GLY A 510 -14.18 -2.25 -30.09
C GLY A 510 -13.95 -0.76 -30.36
N TYR A 511 -13.58 0.02 -29.35
CA TYR A 511 -13.17 1.43 -29.48
C TYR A 511 -11.72 1.55 -29.98
N TYR A 512 -10.86 0.61 -29.58
CA TYR A 512 -9.52 0.45 -30.11
C TYR A 512 -9.47 -0.79 -31.02
N PRO A 513 -8.54 -0.84 -32.00
CA PRO A 513 -8.27 -2.07 -32.73
C PRO A 513 -7.74 -3.14 -31.77
N GLU A 514 -8.23 -4.37 -31.95
CA GLU A 514 -7.77 -5.53 -31.17
C GLU A 514 -6.32 -5.86 -31.52
N VAL A 515 -5.49 -6.00 -30.49
CA VAL A 515 -4.04 -6.29 -30.64
C VAL A 515 -3.73 -7.73 -30.24
N ILE A 516 -4.42 -8.20 -29.20
CA ILE A 516 -4.29 -9.54 -28.61
C ILE A 516 -5.70 -10.08 -28.42
N THR A 517 -5.89 -11.37 -28.70
CA THR A 517 -7.17 -12.04 -28.50
C THR A 517 -7.51 -12.23 -27.03
N GLN A 518 -8.80 -12.33 -26.72
CA GLN A 518 -9.28 -12.56 -25.36
C GLN A 518 -8.66 -13.83 -24.75
N ASP A 519 -8.48 -14.89 -25.54
CA ASP A 519 -7.88 -16.16 -25.09
C ASP A 519 -6.43 -15.99 -24.64
N VAL A 520 -5.58 -15.33 -25.46
CA VAL A 520 -4.18 -15.09 -25.13
C VAL A 520 -4.05 -14.20 -23.89
N PHE A 521 -4.97 -13.25 -23.73
CA PHE A 521 -5.01 -12.40 -22.54
C PHE A 521 -5.36 -13.19 -21.27
N LEU A 522 -6.33 -14.11 -21.36
CA LEU A 522 -6.74 -14.98 -20.26
C LEU A 522 -5.65 -16.01 -19.92
N GLN A 523 -4.98 -16.61 -20.90
CA GLN A 523 -3.85 -17.52 -20.70
C GLN A 523 -2.70 -16.84 -19.94
N ALA A 524 -2.31 -15.62 -20.36
CA ALA A 524 -1.27 -14.86 -19.66
C ALA A 524 -1.69 -14.49 -18.23
N LYS A 525 -2.99 -14.25 -17.97
CA LYS A 525 -3.53 -14.01 -16.63
C LYS A 525 -3.44 -15.27 -15.76
N ALA A 526 -3.86 -16.43 -16.28
CA ALA A 526 -3.79 -17.72 -15.58
C ALA A 526 -2.34 -18.08 -15.22
N ALA A 527 -1.42 -17.97 -16.19
CA ALA A 527 0.01 -18.21 -15.99
C ALA A 527 0.65 -17.31 -14.92
N ARG A 528 0.11 -16.11 -14.70
CA ARG A 528 0.56 -15.19 -13.64
C ARG A 528 -0.05 -15.51 -12.27
N ALA A 529 -1.33 -15.87 -12.23
CA ALA A 529 -2.02 -16.22 -10.99
C ALA A 529 -1.38 -17.45 -10.33
N GLN A 530 -1.03 -18.47 -11.11
CA GLN A 530 -0.29 -19.65 -10.65
C GLN A 530 1.09 -19.31 -10.03
N ARG A 531 1.70 -18.17 -10.35
CA ARG A 531 2.98 -17.75 -9.72
C ARG A 531 2.79 -17.15 -8.34
N GLN A 532 1.64 -16.51 -8.08
CA GLN A 532 1.36 -15.83 -6.81
C GLN A 532 1.13 -16.80 -5.64
N THR A 533 0.76 -18.05 -5.91
CA THR A 533 0.53 -19.08 -4.88
C THR A 533 1.82 -19.64 -4.27
N SER A 534 2.98 -19.43 -4.92
CA SER A 534 4.27 -19.91 -4.43
C SER A 534 5.17 -18.75 -4.00
N GLY A 535 5.38 -18.61 -2.68
CA GLY A 535 6.18 -17.55 -2.07
C GLY A 535 7.53 -17.34 -2.77
N SER A 536 7.80 -16.08 -3.15
CA SER A 536 8.98 -15.66 -3.90
C SER A 536 10.28 -16.09 -3.21
N THR A 537 11.09 -16.91 -3.88
CA THR A 537 12.47 -17.21 -3.47
C THR A 537 13.43 -16.72 -4.56
N LYS A 538 14.57 -16.14 -4.14
CA LYS A 538 15.62 -15.59 -5.03
C LYS A 538 16.00 -16.58 -6.14
N GLN A 539 15.92 -16.12 -7.39
CA GLN A 539 16.28 -16.90 -8.58
C GLN A 539 17.80 -17.03 -8.70
N SER A 540 18.32 -18.25 -8.67
CA SER A 540 19.70 -18.58 -9.06
C SER A 540 19.80 -18.83 -10.57
N ARG A 541 21.04 -18.80 -11.08
CA ARG A 541 21.40 -19.05 -12.50
C ARG A 541 20.94 -20.42 -13.02
N ASN A 542 20.72 -21.39 -12.12
CA ASN A 542 20.07 -22.67 -12.38
C ASN A 542 18.71 -22.70 -11.69
N PHE A 543 17.65 -23.11 -12.42
CA PHE A 543 16.32 -23.29 -11.86
C PHE A 543 16.30 -24.48 -10.89
N ASN A 544 15.73 -24.29 -9.70
CA ASN A 544 15.56 -25.36 -8.72
C ASN A 544 14.38 -26.25 -9.11
N ILE A 545 14.67 -27.44 -9.66
CA ILE A 545 13.68 -28.42 -10.10
C ILE A 545 12.75 -28.90 -8.98
N TRP A 546 13.15 -28.76 -7.72
CA TRP A 546 12.37 -29.16 -6.54
C TRP A 546 11.54 -28.02 -5.93
N GLN A 547 11.61 -26.83 -6.52
CA GLN A 547 10.96 -25.64 -5.99
C GLN A 547 9.44 -25.84 -5.90
N GLY A 548 8.89 -25.77 -4.68
CA GLY A 548 7.45 -25.83 -4.42
C GLY A 548 6.83 -27.23 -4.45
N ILE A 549 7.60 -28.28 -4.76
CA ILE A 549 7.11 -29.67 -4.83
C ILE A 549 7.74 -30.58 -3.76
N ALA A 550 8.98 -30.28 -3.31
CA ALA A 550 9.71 -31.14 -2.40
C ALA A 550 9.44 -30.82 -0.92
N LYS A 551 9.06 -31.86 -0.17
CA LYS A 551 8.70 -31.80 1.25
C LYS A 551 9.44 -32.88 2.04
N CYS A 552 9.65 -32.66 3.32
CA CYS A 552 10.29 -33.63 4.19
C CYS A 552 9.25 -34.65 4.67
N GLN A 553 9.50 -35.94 4.48
CA GLN A 553 8.59 -37.01 4.94
C GLN A 553 8.52 -37.09 6.48
N LEU A 554 9.56 -36.67 7.21
CA LEU A 554 9.60 -36.78 8.68
C LEU A 554 8.84 -35.67 9.41
N CYS A 555 8.81 -34.46 8.86
CA CYS A 555 8.24 -33.28 9.54
C CYS A 555 7.28 -32.45 8.69
N GLY A 556 7.07 -32.80 7.42
CA GLY A 556 6.19 -32.07 6.50
C GLY A 556 6.73 -30.73 6.00
N ASP A 557 7.84 -30.23 6.53
CA ASP A 557 8.42 -28.94 6.12
C ASP A 557 9.01 -28.98 4.70
N ALA A 558 9.14 -27.80 4.09
CA ALA A 558 9.72 -27.66 2.74
C ALA A 558 11.20 -28.05 2.70
N MET A 559 11.61 -28.64 1.58
CA MET A 559 13.01 -28.96 1.28
C MET A 559 13.64 -27.82 0.45
N HIS A 560 14.79 -27.31 0.90
CA HIS A 560 15.48 -26.16 0.29
C HIS A 560 16.83 -26.55 -0.31
N LEU A 561 17.20 -25.84 -1.39
CA LEU A 561 18.52 -25.98 -2.01
C LEU A 561 19.57 -25.17 -1.24
N ILE A 562 20.69 -25.80 -0.89
CA ILE A 562 21.81 -25.19 -0.18
C ILE A 562 23.11 -25.51 -0.91
N ASN A 563 23.84 -24.47 -1.30
CA ASN A 563 25.18 -24.61 -1.89
C ASN A 563 26.24 -24.45 -0.79
N LYS A 564 27.06 -25.49 -0.56
CA LYS A 564 28.14 -25.51 0.44
C LYS A 564 29.54 -25.32 -0.16
N GLY A 565 29.65 -24.72 -1.35
CA GLY A 565 30.92 -24.46 -2.03
C GLY A 565 31.17 -25.34 -3.25
N ARG A 566 32.39 -25.30 -3.79
CA ARG A 566 32.78 -26.06 -5.00
C ARG A 566 33.44 -27.40 -4.63
N PRO A 567 33.30 -28.45 -5.47
CA PRO A 567 33.99 -29.71 -5.26
C PRO A 567 35.52 -29.52 -5.18
N PRO A 568 36.25 -30.36 -4.42
CA PRO A 568 35.79 -31.52 -3.65
C PRO A 568 35.30 -31.19 -2.22
N LYS A 569 35.49 -29.93 -1.76
CA LYS A 569 35.19 -29.52 -0.36
C LYS A 569 33.74 -29.10 -0.14
N GLY A 570 32.99 -28.79 -1.19
CA GLY A 570 31.60 -28.35 -1.13
C GLY A 570 30.75 -28.87 -2.28
N TYR A 571 29.49 -29.15 -2.02
CA TYR A 571 28.50 -29.57 -3.01
C TYR A 571 27.19 -28.80 -2.81
N THR A 572 26.27 -28.96 -3.77
CA THR A 572 24.90 -28.48 -3.63
C THR A 572 24.02 -29.60 -3.10
N TYR A 573 23.22 -29.30 -2.07
CA TYR A 573 22.39 -30.24 -1.35
C TYR A 573 20.93 -29.77 -1.31
N LEU A 574 20.02 -30.73 -1.20
CA LEU A 574 18.63 -30.52 -0.80
C LEU A 574 18.50 -30.84 0.71
N GLN A 575 18.10 -29.86 1.52
CA GLN A 575 18.01 -29.96 2.98
C GLN A 575 16.65 -29.48 3.49
N CYS A 576 16.08 -30.20 4.46
CA CYS A 576 14.85 -29.80 5.15
C CYS A 576 15.02 -28.48 5.91
N TYR A 577 13.99 -27.61 5.86
CA TYR A 577 13.96 -26.34 6.58
C TYR A 577 14.20 -26.50 8.09
N SER A 578 13.49 -27.40 8.77
CA SER A 578 13.63 -27.60 10.22
C SER A 578 14.91 -28.34 10.61
N THR A 579 15.56 -29.10 9.71
CA THR A 579 16.92 -29.61 9.93
C THR A 579 17.93 -28.49 10.11
N LYS A 580 17.78 -27.36 9.39
CA LYS A 580 18.64 -26.18 9.59
C LYS A 580 18.53 -25.60 11.00
N LYS A 581 17.37 -25.77 11.65
CA LYS A 581 17.10 -25.32 13.02
C LYS A 581 17.33 -26.40 14.08
N GLY A 582 17.88 -27.56 13.71
CA GLY A 582 18.12 -28.69 14.61
C GLY A 582 16.86 -29.46 15.04
N LYS A 583 15.70 -29.20 14.43
CA LYS A 583 14.41 -29.81 14.81
C LYS A 583 14.07 -31.08 14.02
N CYS A 584 14.78 -31.39 12.95
CA CYS A 584 14.49 -32.55 12.09
C CYS A 584 15.77 -33.30 11.72
N GLY A 585 15.76 -34.64 11.85
CA GLY A 585 16.89 -35.53 11.56
C GLY A 585 17.07 -35.94 10.10
N ASN A 586 16.26 -35.42 9.15
CA ASN A 586 16.30 -35.85 7.74
C ASN A 586 17.64 -35.56 7.01
N GLY A 587 18.48 -34.69 7.56
CA GLY A 587 19.81 -34.41 7.01
C GLY A 587 19.78 -33.70 5.64
N SER A 588 20.80 -33.96 4.81
CA SER A 588 20.98 -33.31 3.50
C SER A 588 21.30 -34.35 2.43
N ILE A 589 20.65 -34.25 1.28
CA ILE A 589 20.81 -35.16 0.13
C ILE A 589 21.52 -34.41 -0.99
N ARG A 590 22.44 -35.04 -1.76
CA ARG A 590 23.14 -34.35 -2.84
C ARG A 590 22.19 -34.10 -4.02
N ILE A 591 22.32 -32.93 -4.67
CA ILE A 591 21.43 -32.56 -5.77
C ILE A 591 21.49 -33.56 -6.94
N GLU A 592 22.67 -34.05 -7.28
CA GLU A 592 22.91 -35.05 -8.34
C GLU A 592 22.10 -36.34 -8.11
N GLN A 593 22.05 -36.81 -6.87
CA GLN A 593 21.29 -38.01 -6.50
C GLN A 593 19.78 -37.74 -6.62
N THR A 594 19.32 -36.57 -6.18
CA THR A 594 17.91 -36.19 -6.33
C THR A 594 17.52 -35.95 -7.79
N GLU A 595 18.42 -35.46 -8.64
CA GLU A 595 18.16 -35.26 -10.07
C GLU A 595 17.92 -36.58 -10.80
N ALA A 596 18.65 -37.65 -10.43
CA ALA A 596 18.40 -38.99 -10.95
C ALA A 596 16.98 -39.48 -10.59
N VAL A 597 16.58 -39.30 -9.32
CA VAL A 597 15.21 -39.63 -8.87
C VAL A 597 14.16 -38.77 -9.55
N PHE A 598 14.43 -37.48 -9.76
CA PHE A 598 13.50 -36.58 -10.43
C PHE A 598 13.24 -37.01 -11.89
N LYS A 599 14.28 -37.45 -12.61
CA LYS A 599 14.12 -38.02 -13.95
C LYS A 599 13.24 -39.27 -13.93
N GLU A 600 13.47 -40.16 -12.97
CA GLU A 600 12.64 -41.37 -12.84
C GLU A 600 11.18 -41.05 -12.49
N ILE A 601 10.94 -40.06 -11.62
CA ILE A 601 9.59 -39.57 -11.34
C ILE A 601 8.95 -39.01 -12.60
N LEU A 602 9.68 -38.20 -13.38
CA LEU A 602 9.17 -37.72 -14.66
C LEU A 602 8.82 -38.88 -15.58
N THR A 603 9.69 -39.86 -15.78
CA THR A 603 9.38 -41.02 -16.64
C THR A 603 8.10 -41.74 -16.23
N ASN A 604 7.88 -41.92 -14.92
CA ASN A 604 6.69 -42.63 -14.40
C ASN A 604 5.42 -41.75 -14.35
N VAL A 605 5.56 -40.43 -14.32
CA VAL A 605 4.47 -39.46 -14.40
C VAL A 605 4.12 -39.11 -15.85
N ASP A 606 5.11 -39.12 -16.74
CA ASP A 606 4.98 -38.74 -18.15
C ASP A 606 4.54 -39.94 -19.00
N SER A 607 4.84 -41.18 -18.58
CA SER A 607 4.15 -42.38 -19.09
C SER A 607 2.64 -42.36 -18.82
N MET A 608 2.20 -41.55 -17.84
CA MET A 608 0.79 -41.25 -17.55
C MET A 608 0.29 -39.99 -18.28
N SER A 609 1.15 -39.17 -18.91
CA SER A 609 0.79 -37.86 -19.47
C SER A 609 1.17 -37.62 -20.95
N LEU A 610 1.79 -38.57 -21.67
CA LEU A 610 2.25 -38.34 -23.04
C LEU A 610 1.53 -39.14 -24.13
N ILE A 611 0.55 -38.46 -24.73
CA ILE A 611 0.19 -38.63 -26.15
C ILE A 611 0.06 -37.23 -26.74
N HIS A 612 0.85 -36.91 -27.76
CA HIS A 612 0.73 -35.63 -28.45
C HIS A 612 0.28 -35.77 -29.91
N GLY A 613 -0.65 -34.87 -30.22
CA GLY A 613 -1.34 -34.68 -31.49
C GLY A 613 -2.62 -33.86 -31.25
N ARG A 614 -3.51 -34.34 -30.37
CA ARG A 614 -4.78 -33.66 -30.00
C ARG A 614 -4.75 -32.93 -28.64
N SER A 615 -3.76 -33.21 -27.79
CA SER A 615 -3.69 -32.72 -26.40
C SER A 615 -3.26 -31.26 -26.25
N ALA A 616 -2.56 -30.67 -27.23
CA ALA A 616 -2.14 -29.26 -27.17
C ALA A 616 -3.34 -28.30 -27.26
N GLU A 617 -4.33 -28.63 -28.08
CA GLU A 617 -5.56 -27.83 -28.23
C GLU A 617 -6.48 -27.96 -27.01
N VAL A 618 -6.65 -29.19 -26.50
CA VAL A 618 -7.37 -29.43 -25.24
C VAL A 618 -6.70 -28.69 -24.07
N ARG A 619 -5.35 -28.68 -24.01
CA ARG A 619 -4.59 -27.95 -22.99
C ARG A 619 -4.74 -26.43 -23.14
N LYS A 620 -4.69 -25.91 -24.36
CA LYS A 620 -4.93 -24.49 -24.67
C LYS A 620 -6.34 -24.07 -24.21
N ASN A 621 -7.34 -24.91 -24.47
CA ASN A 621 -8.72 -24.67 -24.07
C ASN A 621 -8.88 -24.75 -22.54
N LEU A 622 -8.20 -25.70 -21.90
CA LEU A 622 -8.19 -25.82 -20.43
C LEU A 622 -7.63 -24.55 -19.76
N GLU A 623 -6.51 -24.02 -20.25
CA GLU A 623 -5.93 -22.78 -19.73
C GLU A 623 -6.86 -21.57 -19.92
N VAL A 624 -7.63 -21.54 -21.01
CA VAL A 624 -8.65 -20.50 -21.25
C VAL A 624 -9.79 -20.62 -20.24
N GLU A 625 -10.34 -21.82 -20.04
CA GLU A 625 -11.42 -22.06 -19.07
C GLU A 625 -10.98 -21.78 -17.62
N GLU A 626 -9.76 -22.16 -17.23
CA GLU A 626 -9.18 -21.80 -15.94
C GLU A 626 -9.05 -20.27 -15.77
N GLY A 627 -8.67 -19.56 -16.84
CA GLY A 627 -8.60 -18.10 -16.88
C GLY A 627 -9.98 -17.43 -16.73
N LYS A 628 -11.01 -17.98 -17.37
CA LYS A 628 -12.40 -17.51 -17.23
C LYS A 628 -12.94 -17.76 -15.82
N LEU A 629 -12.66 -18.93 -15.25
CA LEU A 629 -13.09 -19.30 -13.89
C LEU A 629 -12.51 -18.32 -12.85
N ALA A 630 -11.23 -17.97 -12.98
CA ALA A 630 -10.61 -16.95 -12.12
C ALA A 630 -11.20 -15.54 -12.30
N LEU A 631 -11.76 -15.21 -13.47
CA LEU A 631 -12.44 -13.93 -13.70
C LEU A 631 -13.82 -13.91 -13.04
N ILE A 632 -14.61 -14.97 -13.22
CA ILE A 632 -15.95 -15.08 -12.63
C ILE A 632 -15.85 -15.14 -11.11
N ALA A 633 -14.91 -15.91 -10.55
CA ALA A 633 -14.71 -15.96 -9.10
C ALA A 633 -14.50 -14.57 -8.49
N ASN A 634 -13.70 -13.70 -9.13
CA ASN A 634 -13.47 -12.33 -8.65
C ASN A 634 -14.72 -11.44 -8.80
N LYS A 635 -15.46 -11.57 -9.91
CA LYS A 635 -16.75 -10.85 -10.08
C LYS A 635 -17.76 -11.28 -9.02
N LEU A 636 -17.82 -12.57 -8.71
CA LEU A 636 -18.71 -13.16 -7.73
C LEU A 636 -18.34 -12.67 -6.32
N GLU A 637 -17.05 -12.63 -5.98
CA GLU A 637 -16.56 -12.03 -4.73
C GLU A 637 -16.98 -10.56 -4.59
N GLN A 638 -16.78 -9.74 -5.64
CA GLN A 638 -17.20 -8.33 -5.65
C GLN A 638 -18.73 -8.17 -5.56
N ALA A 639 -19.49 -9.03 -6.25
CA ALA A 639 -20.95 -9.01 -6.21
C ALA A 639 -21.49 -9.40 -4.82
N ILE A 640 -20.87 -10.39 -4.16
CA ILE A 640 -21.19 -10.77 -2.78
C ILE A 640 -20.88 -9.61 -1.83
N GLU A 641 -19.71 -8.97 -1.96
CA GLU A 641 -19.34 -7.81 -1.15
C GLU A 641 -20.33 -6.65 -1.32
N ALA A 642 -20.73 -6.36 -2.56
CA ALA A 642 -21.71 -5.31 -2.85
C ALA A 642 -23.11 -5.64 -2.31
N HIS A 643 -23.58 -6.87 -2.47
CA HIS A 643 -24.89 -7.31 -2.00
C HIS A 643 -24.96 -7.42 -0.47
N THR A 644 -23.87 -7.82 0.19
CA THR A 644 -23.79 -7.86 1.66
C THR A 644 -23.76 -6.45 2.26
N ALA A 645 -23.17 -5.47 1.57
CA ALA A 645 -23.22 -4.07 1.97
C ALA A 645 -24.62 -3.46 1.78
N TYR A 646 -25.28 -3.76 0.65
CA TYR A 646 -26.61 -3.26 0.32
C TYR A 646 -27.49 -4.35 -0.33
N PRO A 647 -28.28 -5.08 0.49
CA PRO A 647 -29.14 -6.14 -0.02
C PRO A 647 -30.19 -5.58 -0.99
N SER A 648 -30.23 -6.12 -2.21
CA SER A 648 -31.18 -5.72 -3.26
C SER A 648 -31.59 -6.90 -4.12
N LEU A 649 -32.84 -6.87 -4.62
CA LEU A 649 -33.37 -7.93 -5.50
C LEU A 649 -32.55 -8.06 -6.79
N SER A 650 -32.12 -6.92 -7.36
CA SER A 650 -31.24 -6.88 -8.53
C SER A 650 -29.86 -7.47 -8.25
N GLY A 651 -29.30 -7.22 -7.05
CA GLY A 651 -28.03 -7.82 -6.62
C GLY A 651 -28.13 -9.33 -6.41
N ALA A 652 -29.24 -9.82 -5.85
CA ALA A 652 -29.48 -11.25 -5.69
C ALA A 652 -29.62 -11.96 -7.04
N LYS A 653 -30.30 -11.34 -8.01
CA LYS A 653 -30.40 -11.87 -9.38
C LYS A 653 -29.03 -11.93 -10.06
N LEU A 654 -28.24 -10.86 -9.97
CA LEU A 654 -26.88 -10.83 -10.52
C LEU A 654 -25.98 -11.91 -9.90
N LEU A 655 -26.10 -12.15 -8.60
CA LEU A 655 -25.38 -13.23 -7.91
C LEU A 655 -25.75 -14.60 -8.48
N HIS A 656 -27.05 -14.86 -8.62
CA HIS A 656 -27.53 -16.11 -9.20
C HIS A 656 -27.03 -16.33 -10.64
N ASP A 657 -27.11 -15.29 -11.48
CA ASP A 657 -26.62 -15.35 -12.86
C ASP A 657 -25.11 -15.65 -12.90
N LEU A 658 -24.31 -15.03 -12.02
CA LEU A 658 -22.87 -15.27 -11.92
C LEU A 658 -22.53 -16.68 -11.37
N GLU A 659 -23.31 -17.20 -10.43
CA GLU A 659 -23.16 -18.57 -9.91
C GLU A 659 -23.47 -19.62 -10.98
N GLU A 660 -24.49 -19.38 -11.81
CA GLU A 660 -24.84 -20.23 -12.95
C GLU A 660 -23.73 -20.21 -14.02
N GLU A 661 -23.17 -19.04 -14.33
CA GLU A 661 -22.00 -18.96 -15.22
C GLU A 661 -20.77 -19.68 -14.63
N HIS A 662 -20.53 -19.53 -13.32
CA HIS A 662 -19.40 -20.20 -12.64
C HIS A 662 -19.49 -21.73 -12.75
N THR A 663 -20.67 -22.29 -12.50
CA THR A 663 -20.90 -23.75 -12.58
C THR A 663 -20.75 -24.29 -14.00
N LYS A 664 -21.22 -23.55 -15.02
CA LYS A 664 -21.02 -23.93 -16.44
C LYS A 664 -19.55 -24.01 -16.83
N ILE A 665 -18.75 -23.01 -16.44
CA ILE A 665 -17.32 -22.97 -16.74
C ILE A 665 -16.56 -24.07 -15.99
N LEU A 666 -16.95 -24.33 -14.74
CA LEU A 666 -16.37 -25.41 -13.94
C LEU A 666 -16.60 -26.79 -14.59
N ALA A 667 -17.82 -27.05 -15.07
CA ALA A 667 -18.13 -28.28 -15.81
C ALA A 667 -17.31 -28.41 -17.11
N ALA A 668 -17.16 -27.33 -17.89
CA ALA A 668 -16.36 -27.34 -19.11
C ALA A 668 -14.86 -27.60 -18.84
N ARG A 669 -14.31 -27.03 -17.76
CA ARG A 669 -12.95 -27.32 -17.29
C ARG A 669 -12.79 -28.81 -16.95
N ASP A 670 -13.75 -29.38 -16.24
CA ASP A 670 -13.67 -30.77 -15.79
C ASP A 670 -13.82 -31.78 -16.94
N ASP A 671 -14.64 -31.47 -17.93
CA ASP A 671 -14.72 -32.22 -19.18
C ASP A 671 -13.39 -32.19 -19.95
N LEU A 672 -12.78 -31.01 -20.13
CA LEU A 672 -11.47 -30.89 -20.78
C LEU A 672 -10.35 -31.61 -20.02
N ARG A 673 -10.41 -31.64 -18.67
CA ARG A 673 -9.52 -32.45 -17.84
C ARG A 673 -9.74 -33.94 -18.06
N GLY A 674 -11.00 -34.39 -18.11
CA GLY A 674 -11.35 -35.78 -18.38
C GLY A 674 -10.90 -36.26 -19.77
N GLN A 675 -11.03 -35.41 -20.80
CA GLN A 675 -10.56 -35.72 -22.16
C GLN A 675 -9.03 -35.89 -22.23
N LEU A 676 -8.27 -35.20 -21.38
CA LEU A 676 -6.81 -35.34 -21.30
C LEU A 676 -6.38 -36.71 -20.77
N ALA A 677 -7.23 -37.40 -20.01
CA ALA A 677 -6.92 -38.65 -19.32
C ALA A 677 -7.16 -39.94 -20.14
N SER A 678 -7.74 -39.87 -21.35
CA SER A 678 -8.38 -41.03 -22.01
C SER A 678 -7.65 -41.69 -23.21
N HIS A 679 -6.39 -41.38 -23.53
CA HIS A 679 -5.68 -42.00 -24.67
C HIS A 679 -4.39 -42.75 -24.23
N ARG A 680 -3.98 -43.84 -24.95
CA ARG A 680 -2.77 -44.69 -24.71
C ARG A 680 -1.79 -44.78 -25.92
N VAL A 681 -0.47 -45.02 -25.71
CA VAL A 681 0.41 -46.03 -26.41
C VAL A 681 1.96 -45.89 -26.16
N ILE A 682 2.58 -47.00 -25.72
CA ILE A 682 3.79 -47.77 -26.16
C ILE A 682 5.07 -47.05 -26.70
N ASN A 683 6.08 -46.80 -25.84
CA ASN A 683 7.50 -47.26 -25.94
C ASN A 683 8.48 -46.34 -25.17
N LYS A 684 9.42 -46.92 -24.40
CA LYS A 684 10.18 -46.29 -23.30
C LYS A 684 11.56 -45.75 -23.71
N ASP A 685 12.12 -46.22 -24.82
CA ASP A 685 13.54 -46.03 -25.14
C ASP A 685 13.86 -44.74 -25.94
N ASP A 686 12.97 -44.25 -26.80
CA ASP A 686 13.14 -42.98 -27.54
C ASP A 686 13.01 -41.72 -26.65
N TYR A 687 12.40 -41.85 -25.48
CA TYR A 687 12.12 -40.74 -24.56
C TYR A 687 13.37 -40.24 -23.83
N PHE A 688 14.34 -41.12 -23.56
CA PHE A 688 15.54 -40.79 -22.78
C PHE A 688 16.50 -39.83 -23.50
N GLU A 689 16.50 -39.78 -24.84
CA GLU A 689 17.36 -38.86 -25.60
C GLU A 689 16.85 -37.41 -25.61
N GLN A 690 15.56 -37.17 -25.34
CA GLN A 690 14.96 -35.83 -25.43
C GLN A 690 14.91 -35.08 -24.08
N LEU A 691 14.93 -35.78 -22.94
CA LEU A 691 14.81 -35.20 -21.59
C LEU A 691 16.13 -34.69 -21.00
N ASP A 692 16.79 -33.77 -21.69
CA ASP A 692 18.01 -33.17 -21.15
C ASP A 692 17.72 -31.99 -20.19
N LEU A 693 18.01 -32.17 -18.88
CA LEU A 693 17.83 -31.17 -17.80
C LEU A 693 18.98 -30.12 -17.72
N VAL A 694 19.68 -29.87 -18.82
CA VAL A 694 20.83 -28.96 -18.87
C VAL A 694 20.43 -27.49 -18.91
N THR A 695 19.36 -27.12 -19.62
CA THR A 695 18.98 -25.70 -19.78
C THR A 695 17.96 -25.24 -18.73
N TYR A 696 17.99 -23.94 -18.40
CA TYR A 696 17.01 -23.32 -17.49
C TYR A 696 15.57 -23.58 -17.93
N GLU A 697 15.30 -23.45 -19.24
CA GLU A 697 13.96 -23.57 -19.83
C GLU A 697 13.40 -24.99 -19.67
N ARG A 698 14.21 -26.01 -19.94
CA ARG A 698 13.81 -27.42 -19.78
C ARG A 698 13.57 -27.80 -18.31
N ARG A 699 14.40 -27.31 -17.38
CA ARG A 699 14.23 -27.53 -15.93
C ARG A 699 12.97 -26.86 -15.38
N ALA A 700 12.68 -25.64 -15.84
CA ALA A 700 11.46 -24.92 -15.45
C ALA A 700 10.20 -25.59 -16.02
N ALA A 701 10.25 -26.06 -17.27
CA ALA A 701 9.16 -26.79 -17.91
C ALA A 701 8.85 -28.10 -17.17
N ALA A 702 9.88 -28.87 -16.81
CA ALA A 702 9.73 -30.13 -16.09
C ALA A 702 9.13 -29.95 -14.68
N ASN A 703 9.59 -28.96 -13.91
CA ASN A 703 8.96 -28.61 -12.63
C ASN A 703 7.53 -28.08 -12.80
N GLY A 704 7.30 -27.27 -13.84
CA GLY A 704 5.98 -26.76 -14.18
C GLY A 704 4.99 -27.88 -14.50
N LEU A 705 5.43 -28.94 -15.18
CA LEU A 705 4.61 -30.13 -15.45
C LEU A 705 4.13 -30.79 -14.16
N LEU A 706 5.03 -31.15 -13.25
CA LEU A 706 4.67 -31.78 -11.99
C LEU A 706 3.74 -30.90 -11.13
N LYS A 707 3.97 -29.58 -11.11
CA LYS A 707 3.08 -28.64 -10.41
C LYS A 707 1.68 -28.58 -11.00
N ARG A 708 1.56 -28.57 -12.33
CA ARG A 708 0.25 -28.57 -13.02
C ARG A 708 -0.53 -29.86 -12.74
N LEU A 709 0.18 -30.98 -12.61
CA LEU A 709 -0.40 -32.27 -12.23
C LEU A 709 -0.71 -32.36 -10.72
N GLY A 710 -0.44 -31.32 -9.92
CA GLY A 710 -0.68 -31.36 -8.47
C GLY A 710 0.26 -32.29 -7.71
N ILE A 711 1.41 -32.65 -8.29
CA ILE A 711 2.29 -33.67 -7.72
C ILE A 711 3.18 -33.06 -6.62
N GLN A 712 3.12 -33.68 -5.44
CA GLN A 712 4.00 -33.39 -4.31
C GLN A 712 4.95 -34.57 -4.08
N VAL A 713 6.22 -34.28 -3.76
CA VAL A 713 7.23 -35.31 -3.49
C VAL A 713 7.74 -35.18 -2.07
N GLN A 714 7.55 -36.20 -1.25
CA GLN A 714 8.08 -36.28 0.12
C GLN A 714 9.38 -37.08 0.13
N LEU A 715 10.46 -36.54 0.70
CA LEU A 715 11.77 -37.20 0.77
C LEU A 715 12.16 -37.56 2.21
N LYS A 716 12.62 -38.80 2.41
CA LYS A 716 13.27 -39.27 3.64
C LYS A 716 14.65 -39.83 3.33
N ARG A 717 15.67 -39.29 4.00
CA ARG A 717 17.03 -39.82 3.92
C ARG A 717 17.26 -40.84 5.02
N ASP A 718 17.78 -42.01 4.64
CA ASP A 718 18.20 -43.03 5.60
C ASP A 718 19.71 -42.92 5.85
N ASN A 719 20.52 -42.77 4.80
CA ASN A 719 21.97 -42.61 4.91
C ASN A 719 22.54 -41.73 3.75
N PRO A 720 23.86 -41.48 3.65
CA PRO A 720 24.43 -40.65 2.56
C PRO A 720 24.24 -41.17 1.13
N SER A 721 24.06 -42.48 0.95
CA SER A 721 23.89 -43.11 -0.36
C SER A 721 22.51 -43.73 -0.57
N ARG A 722 21.61 -43.63 0.42
CA ARG A 722 20.25 -44.16 0.39
C ARG A 722 19.21 -43.16 0.89
N PHE A 723 18.18 -42.92 0.07
CA PHE A 723 17.00 -42.16 0.45
C PHE A 723 15.77 -42.63 -0.33
N GLN A 724 14.59 -42.48 0.28
CA GLN A 724 13.32 -42.84 -0.32
C GLN A 724 12.45 -41.60 -0.56
N CYS A 725 11.58 -41.70 -1.54
CA CYS A 725 10.61 -40.68 -1.93
C CYS A 725 9.21 -41.27 -2.02
N ARG A 726 8.22 -40.53 -1.54
CA ARG A 726 6.80 -40.77 -1.82
C ARG A 726 6.31 -39.71 -2.80
N VAL A 727 5.70 -40.14 -3.90
CA VAL A 727 5.08 -39.25 -4.88
C VAL A 727 3.58 -39.25 -4.63
N LEU A 728 3.03 -38.07 -4.33
CA LEU A 728 1.62 -37.89 -3.99
C LEU A 728 0.91 -37.03 -5.01
N ASP A 729 -0.35 -37.36 -5.28
CA ASP A 729 -1.29 -36.51 -6.01
C ASP A 729 -2.07 -35.63 -5.01
N LYS A 730 -1.93 -34.31 -5.14
CA LYS A 730 -2.65 -33.30 -4.35
C LYS A 730 -3.63 -32.49 -5.20
N SER A 731 -4.00 -32.98 -6.38
CA SER A 731 -4.96 -32.30 -7.26
C SER A 731 -6.40 -32.30 -6.72
N ASP A 732 -6.75 -33.28 -5.87
CA ASP A 732 -8.05 -33.40 -5.23
C ASP A 732 -7.97 -33.00 -3.74
N GLU A 733 -8.44 -31.79 -3.41
CA GLU A 733 -8.44 -31.26 -2.04
C GLU A 733 -9.46 -31.97 -1.12
N ALA A 734 -10.36 -32.80 -1.66
CA ALA A 734 -11.38 -33.51 -0.88
C ALA A 734 -10.83 -34.75 -0.13
N THR A 735 -9.69 -35.29 -0.56
CA THR A 735 -9.12 -36.51 0.02
C THR A 735 -8.23 -36.17 1.23
N THR A 736 -8.73 -36.40 2.44
CA THR A 736 -7.96 -36.18 3.69
C THR A 736 -7.02 -37.32 4.06
N ASP A 737 -7.15 -38.50 3.45
CA ASP A 737 -6.29 -39.64 3.73
C ASP A 737 -5.00 -39.58 2.89
N GLU A 738 -3.87 -39.32 3.53
CA GLU A 738 -2.57 -39.24 2.86
C GLU A 738 -2.17 -40.54 2.17
N ILE A 739 -2.68 -41.70 2.62
CA ILE A 739 -2.36 -43.01 2.01
C ILE A 739 -3.01 -43.12 0.63
N GLN A 740 -4.24 -42.64 0.49
CA GLN A 740 -4.98 -42.65 -0.78
C GLN A 740 -4.39 -41.67 -1.81
N GLN A 741 -3.54 -40.75 -1.38
CA GLN A 741 -2.88 -39.78 -2.24
C GLN A 741 -1.53 -40.26 -2.79
N ILE A 742 -0.97 -41.39 -2.30
CA ILE A 742 0.35 -41.85 -2.75
C ILE A 742 0.20 -42.64 -4.07
N LEU A 743 0.81 -42.13 -5.14
CA LEU A 743 0.83 -42.78 -6.44
C LEU A 743 1.84 -43.94 -6.48
N PHE A 744 3.09 -43.65 -6.14
CA PHE A 744 4.19 -44.62 -6.15
C PHE A 744 5.35 -44.15 -5.26
N GLY A 745 6.18 -45.10 -4.84
CA GLY A 745 7.42 -44.88 -4.11
C GLY A 745 8.64 -44.97 -5.02
N VAL A 746 9.67 -44.19 -4.71
CA VAL A 746 10.98 -44.26 -5.39
C VAL A 746 12.09 -44.40 -4.36
N LEU A 747 12.95 -45.39 -4.50
CA LEU A 747 14.13 -45.60 -3.68
C LEU A 747 15.38 -45.32 -4.49
N TYR A 748 16.31 -44.57 -3.90
CA TYR A 748 17.67 -44.40 -4.40
C TYR A 748 18.63 -45.14 -3.48
N GLU A 749 19.50 -46.00 -4.02
CA GLU A 749 20.56 -46.70 -3.29
C GLU A 749 21.79 -46.87 -4.18
N ASP A 750 22.93 -46.30 -3.75
CA ASP A 750 24.25 -46.44 -4.40
C ASP A 750 24.25 -46.23 -5.93
N GLY A 751 23.52 -45.21 -6.40
CA GLY A 751 23.46 -44.85 -7.82
C GLY A 751 22.37 -45.58 -8.61
N LYS A 752 21.68 -46.55 -8.01
CA LYS A 752 20.51 -47.20 -8.60
C LYS A 752 19.23 -46.54 -8.11
N VAL A 753 18.27 -46.37 -9.02
CA VAL A 753 16.92 -45.88 -8.71
C VAL A 753 15.95 -47.03 -8.95
N THR A 754 15.15 -47.36 -7.95
CA THR A 754 14.10 -48.39 -8.05
C THR A 754 12.75 -47.77 -7.72
N THR A 755 11.70 -48.17 -8.43
CA THR A 755 10.34 -47.67 -8.26
C THR A 755 9.43 -48.80 -7.79
N GLN A 756 8.48 -48.48 -6.92
CA GLN A 756 7.48 -49.41 -6.43
C GLN A 756 6.10 -48.75 -6.56
N ALA A 757 5.22 -49.38 -7.33
CA ALA A 757 3.84 -48.94 -7.49
C ALA A 757 3.01 -49.26 -6.23
N LEU A 758 2.07 -48.38 -5.88
CA LEU A 758 1.23 -48.53 -4.68
C LEU A 758 -0.26 -48.80 -5.00
N ASP A 759 -0.64 -48.72 -6.28
CA ASP A 759 -2.01 -48.89 -6.76
C ASP A 759 -2.16 -50.22 -7.53
N PRO A 760 -3.15 -51.07 -7.21
CA PRO A 760 -3.51 -52.27 -7.99
C PRO A 760 -3.70 -51.98 -9.49
N ASP A 761 -4.21 -50.81 -9.86
CA ASP A 761 -4.35 -50.41 -11.26
C ASP A 761 -3.00 -50.14 -11.93
N ILE A 762 -1.97 -49.75 -11.17
CA ILE A 762 -0.62 -49.57 -11.69
C ILE A 762 0.08 -50.93 -11.88
N PHE A 763 -0.12 -51.91 -10.98
CA PHE A 763 0.38 -53.28 -11.19
C PHE A 763 -0.22 -53.90 -12.46
N ASN A 764 -1.53 -53.77 -12.65
CA ASN A 764 -2.20 -54.20 -13.88
C ASN A 764 -1.62 -53.49 -15.11
N ARG A 765 -1.36 -52.18 -15.03
CA ARG A 765 -0.72 -51.41 -16.12
C ARG A 765 0.73 -51.82 -16.37
N GLN A 766 1.51 -52.20 -15.35
CA GLN A 766 2.90 -52.65 -15.52
C GLN A 766 2.99 -54.05 -16.14
N VAL A 767 2.03 -54.92 -15.83
CA VAL A 767 1.84 -56.21 -16.52
C VAL A 767 1.45 -55.99 -17.98
N GLU A 768 0.53 -55.06 -18.25
CA GLU A 768 0.14 -54.69 -19.62
C GLU A 768 1.27 -54.03 -20.43
N GLN A 769 2.20 -53.35 -19.76
CA GLN A 769 3.39 -52.71 -20.36
C GLN A 769 4.60 -53.67 -20.52
N GLY A 770 4.50 -54.93 -20.05
CA GLY A 770 5.58 -55.93 -20.14
C GLY A 770 6.76 -55.68 -19.21
N VAL A 771 6.61 -54.79 -18.23
CA VAL A 771 7.67 -54.43 -17.25
C VAL A 771 7.82 -55.51 -16.18
N ILE A 772 6.72 -56.17 -15.83
CA ILE A 772 6.66 -57.30 -14.89
C ILE A 772 5.76 -58.40 -15.47
N SER A 773 5.98 -59.66 -15.11
CA SER A 773 5.10 -60.76 -15.55
C SER A 773 3.80 -60.77 -14.74
N SER A 774 2.72 -61.31 -15.33
CA SER A 774 1.44 -61.49 -14.62
C SER A 774 1.60 -62.31 -13.35
N ILE A 775 2.50 -63.31 -13.36
CA ILE A 775 2.84 -64.12 -12.20
C ILE A 775 3.60 -63.31 -11.14
N ALA A 776 4.47 -62.38 -11.54
CA ALA A 776 5.19 -61.50 -10.61
C ALA A 776 4.25 -60.50 -9.93
N ALA A 777 3.31 -59.92 -10.69
CA ALA A 777 2.30 -59.01 -10.14
C ALA A 777 1.34 -59.71 -9.16
N ILE A 778 0.90 -60.94 -9.49
CA ILE A 778 0.07 -61.75 -8.60
C ILE A 778 0.87 -62.16 -7.34
N ARG A 779 2.14 -62.56 -7.47
CA ARG A 779 3.01 -62.85 -6.31
C ARG A 779 3.19 -61.66 -5.38
N GLU A 780 3.40 -60.47 -5.94
CA GLU A 780 3.52 -59.23 -5.15
C GLU A 780 2.20 -58.78 -4.51
N GLN A 781 1.05 -59.25 -5.03
CA GLN A 781 -0.28 -59.02 -4.48
C GLN A 781 -0.74 -60.09 -3.48
N GLU A 782 -0.31 -61.35 -3.60
CA GLU A 782 -0.82 -62.51 -2.84
C GLU A 782 0.07 -62.97 -1.67
N GLU A 783 1.40 -62.75 -1.69
CA GLU A 783 2.25 -63.13 -0.55
C GLU A 783 2.15 -62.10 0.59
N ASP A 784 1.47 -62.50 1.67
CA ASP A 784 1.39 -61.87 3.00
C ASP A 784 2.31 -60.66 3.26
N GLY A 785 1.78 -59.45 3.11
CA GLY A 785 2.26 -58.27 3.84
C GLY A 785 3.60 -57.66 3.41
N VAL A 786 4.02 -57.81 2.14
CA VAL A 786 5.29 -57.26 1.64
C VAL A 786 5.19 -55.83 1.07
N GLY A 787 3.98 -55.27 0.94
CA GLY A 787 3.70 -53.98 0.28
C GLY A 787 4.36 -52.71 0.86
N TRP A 788 5.24 -52.82 1.86
CA TRP A 788 5.93 -51.69 2.47
C TRP A 788 7.39 -52.01 2.88
N GLN A 789 8.11 -52.88 2.14
CA GLN A 789 9.49 -53.27 2.53
C GLN A 789 10.43 -52.09 2.77
N TRP A 790 10.29 -50.98 2.03
CA TRP A 790 11.15 -49.80 2.21
C TRP A 790 10.65 -48.83 3.29
N PHE A 791 9.35 -48.82 3.57
CA PHE A 791 8.70 -47.74 4.31
C PHE A 791 8.44 -48.02 5.80
N SER A 792 8.99 -49.11 6.34
CA SER A 792 8.93 -49.52 7.75
C SER A 792 7.50 -49.58 8.34
N GLY A 793 6.86 -50.75 8.23
CA GLY A 793 5.76 -51.18 9.10
C GLY A 793 4.35 -51.00 8.56
N LYS A 794 3.46 -51.96 8.90
CA LYS A 794 2.03 -51.99 8.58
C LYS A 794 1.38 -50.64 8.93
N LEU A 795 0.99 -49.87 7.91
CA LEU A 795 -0.08 -48.89 8.07
C LEU A 795 -1.38 -49.69 8.20
N THR A 796 -1.81 -49.90 9.44
CA THR A 796 -3.18 -50.37 9.70
C THR A 796 -4.14 -49.34 9.09
N ARG A 797 -4.97 -49.80 8.15
CA ARG A 797 -6.14 -49.08 7.65
C ARG A 797 -7.02 -48.59 8.80
#